data_AF-A0A928Z8L2-F1
#
_entry.id   AF-A0A928Z8L2-F1
#
_cell.length_a   1.000
_cell.length_b   1.000
_cell.length_c   1.000
_cell.angle_alpha   90.00
_cell.angle_beta   90.00
_cell.angle_gamma   90.00
#
_symmetry.space_group_name_H-M   'P 1'
#
loop_
_entity.id
_entity.type
_entity.pdbx_description
1 polymer ?
#
loop_
_entity_poly.entity_id
_entity_poly.type
_entity_poly.pdbx_seq_one_letter_code
_entity_poly.pdbx_strand_id
1 'polypeptide(L)'
;LQRAALALQEMRHRIDTLERSRTEPIAIVGMGCRFPGGANDPASFWQLLRHGRNAVGEIPECRRKRLARTDSGDPQRGGFLERIDEFDAEFFGISPREAATMDPQQRLLLEVSWEALEHAGISPSRLMGSDTGVFIGISLNEFLQSSLFGDRSPIDIYTATGNALSVAAGRIAYSLGLQGPALAVDTACSSSLVAVHLACQSLRLGECRQAIAGGIYLMLAPQTTLAMAKLNALSADGYCKTFDATADGYGRGEGCGTIVLKRLSDARAHGDRILAVIRSSAVNHDGRSSGLTVPNGSAQQAVIRSALQNARVNPQDIRYVEAHGTGTPLGDPIEVRSLAAVLRGEGSDGTRTPLAIGSVKTNIGHLEAAAGIAGLMKVVLAMQHGEIPPHLHLQQLNDRIDLARGAISIPTQLTPWSSDRPRLAGISAFGFSGTNAHAILESAPDIPATAAKPRDRQILCLSAKTESALERRVEALADDLQQRSDLELADICATANAGRSHFTHRLAFLPSTKAQLQQMLQARQAVAPLPQNWGAASMPESDSAQRLEIAFYFPPATSQPPSAGASLYESAPQFRAAIDACVDCLEGGDRELLLPMLQGKVAPVPSSPPEKNLPQNLPQNWQQSIAAIRQVALTQLWRAWGIEPTVIVGDGIGERVAAWASGSLSLSDLLRQTMAQTDSAPQDSPERIGAAAMATIREAGCNVAIAIGSMSAPIETSGNLLWLSSLDSERDDWQVLLGSLSQVYVLGADILWQAVEEGQRRVPIALPTYPFERQTYGLDEIATQPSSSHSLLGKRLASPLNAIQFEADWHLDRLPLVRDHRLQGQPIANLVVYLEMLQAGAIATWGRPIRAWNSLLVPHPLAFDSVSVRRVQAILTSEGENSEGTAFQIFSYQSQDGESARWLPHITGQLQLVSSLPFSRNSGIAIEEVQRQCRECWNASTFYQQVRSLGADLGASCQVLETVWRRDGEALGKLARSKLTLASEYNLPIQELDACFSLFAACLPPACPDAYIILSLQQLEIDDSQRENVPLWVHAKVRIPITDWSDSQQTATLEADLMLLDDRGECVMRATRLQLRRWHPTSSQSGSIPPCSSQLDRRDRLETVVLDLSRLSEISPSEQLELAEHYLMATLAKLLRLPAEKLQRQQFLAELVDSLIAFELRSQIETDWQVRLSIEQFLGRSTISQLANCLLEEREIASLMTSERPISPSLEQSDETERLIL
;
A
#
# COMPACT_ATOMS: atom_id res chain seq x y z
N LEU A 1 -7.65 7.14 67.98
CA LEU A 1 -8.09 8.38 67.28
C LEU A 1 -7.08 8.83 66.22
N GLN A 2 -5.83 9.18 66.56
CA GLN A 2 -4.82 9.61 65.56
C GLN A 2 -4.56 8.61 64.43
N ARG A 3 -4.43 7.30 64.73
CA ARG A 3 -4.30 6.25 63.70
C ARG A 3 -5.53 6.15 62.78
N ALA A 4 -6.73 6.36 63.33
CA ALA A 4 -7.97 6.38 62.54
C ALA A 4 -8.08 7.63 61.66
N ALA A 5 -7.58 8.79 62.14
CA ALA A 5 -7.52 10.02 61.35
C ALA A 5 -6.52 9.91 60.19
N LEU A 6 -5.33 9.33 60.42
CA LEU A 6 -4.35 9.05 59.36
C LEU A 6 -4.91 8.06 58.32
N ALA A 7 -5.55 6.98 58.76
CA ALA A 7 -6.18 6.01 57.86
C ALA A 7 -7.33 6.65 57.03
N LEU A 8 -8.13 7.54 57.62
CA LEU A 8 -9.17 8.28 56.89
C LEU A 8 -8.57 9.28 55.88
N GLN A 9 -7.47 9.94 56.21
CA GLN A 9 -6.75 10.81 55.27
C GLN A 9 -6.16 10.00 54.12
N GLU A 10 -5.56 8.85 54.39
CA GLU A 10 -5.01 7.95 53.37
C GLU A 10 -6.10 7.36 52.48
N MET A 11 -7.22 6.89 53.05
CA MET A 11 -8.38 6.43 52.28
C MET A 11 -8.97 7.54 51.43
N ARG A 12 -9.09 8.76 51.97
CA ARG A 12 -9.63 9.90 51.22
C ARG A 12 -8.68 10.32 50.10
N HIS A 13 -7.38 10.35 50.35
CA HIS A 13 -6.38 10.58 49.33
C HIS A 13 -6.41 9.52 48.23
N ARG A 14 -6.60 8.24 48.61
CA ARG A 14 -6.73 7.13 47.66
C ARG A 14 -8.01 7.21 46.84
N ILE A 15 -9.15 7.56 47.45
CA ILE A 15 -10.42 7.81 46.74
C ILE A 15 -10.25 9.00 45.78
N ASP A 16 -9.71 10.13 46.24
CA ASP A 16 -9.49 11.31 45.40
C ASP A 16 -8.56 10.99 44.21
N THR A 17 -7.53 10.17 44.43
CA THR A 17 -6.61 9.72 43.38
C THR A 17 -7.32 8.81 42.37
N LEU A 18 -8.12 7.84 42.84
CA LEU A 18 -8.90 6.94 41.98
C LEU A 18 -9.99 7.69 41.20
N GLU A 19 -10.63 8.68 41.80
CA GLU A 19 -11.59 9.53 41.10
C GLU A 19 -10.90 10.38 40.03
N ARG A 20 -9.74 10.95 40.35
CA ARG A 20 -8.95 11.75 39.40
C ARG A 20 -8.51 10.92 38.20
N SER A 21 -7.99 9.71 38.41
CA SER A 21 -7.55 8.84 37.31
C SER A 21 -8.73 8.43 36.42
N ARG A 22 -9.89 8.14 37.01
CA ARG A 22 -11.10 7.77 36.24
C ARG A 22 -11.63 8.91 35.36
N THR A 23 -11.47 10.15 35.81
CA THR A 23 -11.94 11.35 35.08
C THR A 23 -10.81 12.15 34.45
N GLU A 24 -9.62 11.56 34.31
CA GLU A 24 -8.46 12.28 33.83
C GLU A 24 -8.71 12.81 32.41
N PRO A 25 -8.53 14.13 32.18
CA PRO A 25 -8.64 14.70 30.84
C PRO A 25 -7.52 14.18 29.94
N ILE A 26 -7.84 13.97 28.68
CA ILE A 26 -6.90 13.47 27.68
C ILE A 26 -6.48 14.63 26.78
N ALA A 27 -5.18 14.87 26.66
CA ALA A 27 -4.62 15.87 25.77
C ALA A 27 -4.51 15.31 24.35
N ILE A 28 -4.93 16.11 23.37
CA ILE A 28 -4.59 15.91 21.96
C ILE A 28 -3.27 16.64 21.72
N VAL A 29 -2.21 15.92 21.39
CA VAL A 29 -0.86 16.50 21.23
C VAL A 29 -0.40 16.58 19.77
N GLY A 30 -0.96 15.75 18.90
CA GLY A 30 -0.67 15.72 17.46
C GLY A 30 -1.89 15.39 16.63
N MET A 31 -1.85 15.74 15.35
CA MET A 31 -2.91 15.41 14.41
C MET A 31 -2.40 15.42 12.96
N GLY A 32 -2.94 14.55 12.12
CA GLY A 32 -2.66 14.47 10.68
C GLY A 32 -3.93 14.09 9.91
N CYS A 33 -4.07 14.53 8.67
CA CYS A 33 -5.23 14.21 7.85
C CYS A 33 -4.99 14.22 6.35
N ARG A 34 -5.85 13.51 5.62
CA ARG A 34 -6.14 13.67 4.20
C ARG A 34 -7.64 13.81 4.04
N PHE A 35 -8.10 14.98 3.64
CA PHE A 35 -9.50 15.28 3.37
C PHE A 35 -9.70 15.86 1.96
N PRO A 36 -10.92 15.77 1.40
CA PRO A 36 -11.24 16.25 0.07
C PRO A 36 -10.91 17.75 -0.10
N GLY A 37 -10.65 18.16 -1.34
CA GLY A 37 -10.37 19.56 -1.68
C GLY A 37 -8.91 19.99 -1.41
N GLY A 38 -7.97 19.04 -1.44
CA GLY A 38 -6.55 19.29 -1.26
C GLY A 38 -6.12 19.52 0.20
N ALA A 39 -6.97 19.16 1.17
CA ALA A 39 -6.69 19.27 2.58
C ALA A 39 -5.80 18.10 3.06
N ASN A 40 -4.51 18.19 2.75
CA ASN A 40 -3.52 17.13 3.01
C ASN A 40 -2.85 17.23 4.39
N ASP A 41 -3.21 18.21 5.20
CA ASP A 41 -2.68 18.46 6.53
C ASP A 41 -3.66 19.35 7.34
N PRO A 42 -3.48 19.49 8.67
CA PRO A 42 -4.38 20.30 9.50
C PRO A 42 -4.45 21.79 9.10
N ALA A 43 -3.37 22.37 8.58
CA ALA A 43 -3.34 23.77 8.18
C ALA A 43 -4.09 23.98 6.86
N SER A 44 -3.87 23.13 5.85
CA SER A 44 -4.65 23.17 4.60
C SER A 44 -6.13 22.86 4.84
N PHE A 45 -6.45 21.96 5.77
CA PHE A 45 -7.84 21.71 6.19
C PHE A 45 -8.47 22.93 6.84
N TRP A 46 -7.76 23.62 7.74
CA TRP A 46 -8.25 24.88 8.32
C TRP A 46 -8.51 25.94 7.25
N GLN A 47 -7.60 26.10 6.27
CA GLN A 47 -7.80 27.07 5.19
C GLN A 47 -9.05 26.73 4.35
N LEU A 48 -9.32 25.45 4.09
CA LEU A 48 -10.53 25.01 3.41
C LEU A 48 -11.79 25.40 4.19
N LEU A 49 -11.81 25.09 5.49
CA LEU A 49 -12.92 25.38 6.39
C LEU A 49 -13.16 26.89 6.56
N ARG A 50 -12.11 27.64 6.86
CA ARG A 50 -12.18 29.09 7.12
C ARG A 50 -12.73 29.86 5.93
N HIS A 51 -12.39 29.45 4.72
CA HIS A 51 -12.89 30.06 3.48
C HIS A 51 -14.28 29.53 3.06
N GLY A 52 -14.88 28.60 3.82
CA GLY A 52 -16.19 28.02 3.48
C GLY A 52 -16.19 27.29 2.14
N ARG A 53 -15.08 26.62 1.76
CA ARG A 53 -15.01 25.93 0.47
C ARG A 53 -15.81 24.63 0.51
N ASN A 54 -16.44 24.33 -0.63
CA ASN A 54 -17.09 23.06 -0.90
C ASN A 54 -16.11 22.14 -1.64
N ALA A 55 -15.79 20.99 -1.06
CA ALA A 55 -14.89 19.99 -1.61
C ALA A 55 -15.62 18.80 -2.25
N VAL A 56 -16.95 18.82 -2.28
CA VAL A 56 -17.75 17.82 -2.99
C VAL A 56 -17.75 18.14 -4.49
N GLY A 57 -17.25 17.21 -5.29
CA GLY A 57 -17.10 17.33 -6.73
C GLY A 57 -17.55 16.08 -7.48
N GLU A 58 -17.31 16.04 -8.78
CA GLU A 58 -17.55 14.85 -9.59
C GLU A 58 -16.55 13.73 -9.26
N ILE A 59 -16.91 12.49 -9.60
CA ILE A 59 -15.99 11.35 -9.54
C ILE A 59 -14.71 11.67 -10.34
N PRO A 60 -13.50 11.51 -9.77
CA PRO A 60 -12.24 11.75 -10.47
C PRO A 60 -12.13 10.90 -11.75
N GLU A 61 -11.57 11.47 -12.82
CA GLU A 61 -11.46 10.83 -14.13
C GLU A 61 -10.85 9.44 -14.07
N CYS A 62 -9.73 9.30 -13.35
CA CYS A 62 -9.02 8.04 -13.17
C CYS A 62 -9.87 6.94 -12.51
N ARG A 63 -10.90 7.31 -11.75
CA ARG A 63 -11.80 6.39 -11.05
C ARG A 63 -13.19 6.30 -11.70
N ARG A 64 -13.45 7.09 -12.75
CA ARG A 64 -14.76 7.14 -13.40
C ARG A 64 -15.17 5.79 -13.96
N LYS A 65 -14.26 5.05 -14.63
CA LYS A 65 -14.55 3.69 -15.13
C LYS A 65 -14.99 2.72 -14.03
N ARG A 66 -14.48 2.90 -12.81
CA ARG A 66 -14.70 2.01 -11.67
C ARG A 66 -15.94 2.39 -10.87
N LEU A 67 -16.19 3.68 -10.70
CA LEU A 67 -17.22 4.20 -9.80
C LEU A 67 -18.44 4.79 -10.52
N ALA A 68 -18.31 5.23 -11.77
CA ALA A 68 -19.41 5.83 -12.51
C ALA A 68 -20.45 4.80 -12.93
N ARG A 69 -21.68 5.29 -13.07
CA ARG A 69 -22.89 4.45 -13.19
C ARG A 69 -23.65 4.85 -14.46
N THR A 70 -24.27 3.88 -15.10
CA THR A 70 -25.02 4.07 -16.37
C THR A 70 -26.48 4.45 -16.16
N ASP A 71 -27.02 4.26 -14.96
CA ASP A 71 -28.44 4.49 -14.67
C ASP A 71 -28.72 5.94 -14.26
N SER A 72 -29.81 6.52 -14.80
CA SER A 72 -30.25 7.88 -14.49
C SER A 72 -30.85 7.96 -13.08
N GLY A 73 -30.24 8.73 -12.17
CA GLY A 73 -30.77 9.00 -10.82
C GLY A 73 -29.79 8.73 -9.68
N ASP A 74 -28.66 8.10 -9.96
CA ASP A 74 -27.65 7.77 -8.95
C ASP A 74 -26.69 8.94 -8.65
N PRO A 75 -26.26 9.14 -7.39
CA PRO A 75 -25.33 10.22 -7.05
C PRO A 75 -24.00 10.07 -7.79
N GLN A 76 -23.63 11.07 -8.59
CA GLN A 76 -22.37 11.14 -9.35
C GLN A 76 -21.34 12.09 -8.70
N ARG A 77 -21.66 12.62 -7.51
CA ARG A 77 -20.83 13.57 -6.77
C ARG A 77 -20.51 13.05 -5.37
N GLY A 78 -19.35 13.45 -4.86
CA GLY A 78 -18.85 13.08 -3.54
C GLY A 78 -17.60 13.86 -3.17
N GLY A 79 -17.19 13.76 -1.91
CA GLY A 79 -15.90 14.26 -1.46
C GLY A 79 -14.81 13.23 -1.75
N PHE A 80 -13.94 13.49 -2.72
CA PHE A 80 -12.92 12.53 -3.15
C PHE A 80 -11.52 12.95 -2.73
N LEU A 81 -10.69 11.97 -2.34
CA LEU A 81 -9.26 12.16 -2.22
C LEU A 81 -8.58 12.01 -3.58
N GLU A 82 -7.46 12.71 -3.72
CA GLU A 82 -6.54 12.56 -4.85
C GLU A 82 -5.42 11.58 -4.49
N ARG A 83 -4.84 10.91 -5.50
CA ARG A 83 -3.63 10.09 -5.36
C ARG A 83 -3.73 8.97 -4.31
N ILE A 84 -4.89 8.32 -4.20
CA ILE A 84 -5.09 7.19 -3.27
C ILE A 84 -4.34 5.92 -3.70
N ASP A 85 -3.88 5.89 -4.94
CA ASP A 85 -3.05 4.86 -5.55
C ASP A 85 -1.56 5.07 -5.27
N GLU A 86 -1.15 6.21 -4.70
CA GLU A 86 0.24 6.52 -4.39
C GLU A 86 0.63 6.15 -2.94
N PHE A 87 1.83 5.61 -2.75
CA PHE A 87 2.38 5.27 -1.42
C PHE A 87 3.92 5.17 -1.46
N ASP A 88 4.59 5.36 -0.32
CA ASP A 88 6.04 5.17 -0.18
C ASP A 88 6.33 3.84 0.54
N ALA A 89 6.30 2.73 -0.20
CA ALA A 89 6.40 1.40 0.40
C ALA A 89 7.77 1.11 1.02
N GLU A 90 8.85 1.56 0.36
CA GLU A 90 10.22 1.38 0.84
C GLU A 90 10.46 2.10 2.17
N PHE A 91 9.86 3.28 2.36
CA PHE A 91 9.92 3.97 3.64
C PHE A 91 9.36 3.12 4.80
N PHE A 92 8.29 2.36 4.58
CA PHE A 92 7.69 1.50 5.60
C PHE A 92 8.25 0.06 5.63
N GLY A 93 9.27 -0.24 4.82
CA GLY A 93 9.85 -1.58 4.72
C GLY A 93 8.89 -2.60 4.07
N ILE A 94 8.04 -2.12 3.18
CA ILE A 94 7.02 -2.92 2.48
C ILE A 94 7.47 -3.14 1.04
N SER A 95 7.46 -4.39 0.58
CA SER A 95 7.84 -4.69 -0.80
C SER A 95 6.83 -4.11 -1.80
N PRO A 96 7.24 -3.69 -3.01
CA PRO A 96 6.31 -3.22 -4.05
C PRO A 96 5.17 -4.22 -4.35
N ARG A 97 5.48 -5.52 -4.27
CA ARG A 97 4.50 -6.59 -4.46
C ARG A 97 3.44 -6.59 -3.35
N GLU A 98 3.84 -6.49 -2.09
CA GLU A 98 2.89 -6.39 -0.99
C GLU A 98 2.05 -5.11 -1.11
N ALA A 99 2.69 -3.96 -1.35
CA ALA A 99 2.02 -2.67 -1.49
C ALA A 99 0.94 -2.64 -2.59
N ALA A 100 1.15 -3.33 -3.72
CA ALA A 100 0.17 -3.49 -4.78
C ALA A 100 -1.12 -4.23 -4.33
N THR A 101 -0.99 -5.16 -3.37
CA THR A 101 -2.12 -5.93 -2.83
C THR A 101 -2.73 -5.32 -1.57
N MET A 102 -2.13 -4.25 -1.03
CA MET A 102 -2.61 -3.57 0.16
C MET A 102 -3.77 -2.63 -0.16
N ASP A 103 -4.82 -2.70 0.66
CA ASP A 103 -5.90 -1.73 0.68
C ASP A 103 -5.29 -0.32 0.83
N PRO A 104 -5.58 0.63 -0.11
CA PRO A 104 -5.20 2.03 0.00
C PRO A 104 -5.49 2.68 1.36
N GLN A 105 -6.50 2.20 2.08
CA GLN A 105 -6.79 2.65 3.44
C GLN A 105 -5.62 2.38 4.40
N GLN A 106 -5.00 1.19 4.33
CA GLN A 106 -3.83 0.87 5.16
C GLN A 106 -2.62 1.76 4.82
N ARG A 107 -2.40 2.01 3.53
CA ARG A 107 -1.32 2.87 3.03
C ARG A 107 -1.43 4.30 3.57
N LEU A 108 -2.61 4.90 3.41
CA LEU A 108 -2.88 6.25 3.93
C LEU A 108 -2.79 6.33 5.45
N LEU A 109 -3.26 5.30 6.18
CA LEU A 109 -3.16 5.25 7.63
C LEU A 109 -1.70 5.27 8.12
N LEU A 110 -0.79 4.60 7.41
CA LEU A 110 0.64 4.60 7.76
C LEU A 110 1.25 6.00 7.62
N GLU A 111 1.05 6.66 6.47
CA GLU A 111 1.53 8.03 6.25
C GLU A 111 0.93 9.01 7.26
N VAL A 112 -0.39 9.01 7.42
CA VAL A 112 -1.09 9.99 8.25
C VAL A 112 -0.79 9.77 9.74
N SER A 113 -0.59 8.53 10.19
CA SER A 113 -0.15 8.25 11.57
C SER A 113 1.28 8.73 11.84
N TRP A 114 2.19 8.52 10.88
CA TRP A 114 3.56 9.04 10.96
C TRP A 114 3.56 10.58 11.08
N GLU A 115 2.80 11.24 10.21
CA GLU A 115 2.69 12.69 10.20
C GLU A 115 2.04 13.25 11.45
N ALA A 116 1.05 12.56 12.04
CA ALA A 116 0.45 13.00 13.30
C ALA A 116 1.45 12.95 14.48
N LEU A 117 2.36 11.97 14.50
CA LEU A 117 3.45 11.89 15.48
C LEU A 117 4.47 13.00 15.26
N GLU A 118 4.88 13.24 14.02
CA GLU A 118 5.75 14.37 13.71
C GLU A 118 5.06 15.71 14.05
N HIS A 119 3.77 15.85 13.76
CA HIS A 119 3.01 17.02 14.17
C HIS A 119 2.98 17.18 15.70
N ALA A 120 3.00 16.08 16.47
CA ALA A 120 3.14 16.12 17.93
C ALA A 120 4.53 16.55 18.42
N GLY A 121 5.54 16.60 17.54
CA GLY A 121 6.94 16.73 17.95
C GLY A 121 7.49 15.44 18.59
N ILE A 122 6.91 14.29 18.25
CA ILE A 122 7.32 12.98 18.75
C ILE A 122 8.03 12.24 17.62
N SER A 123 9.29 11.86 17.85
CA SER A 123 10.08 11.07 16.91
C SER A 123 9.52 9.64 16.81
N PRO A 124 9.02 9.20 15.64
CA PRO A 124 8.44 7.86 15.50
C PRO A 124 9.43 6.73 15.83
N SER A 125 10.72 6.88 15.53
CA SER A 125 11.72 5.84 15.82
C SER A 125 11.94 5.60 17.31
N ARG A 126 11.66 6.60 18.17
CA ARG A 126 11.78 6.48 19.62
C ARG A 126 10.60 5.75 20.28
N LEU A 127 9.55 5.43 19.52
CA LEU A 127 8.38 4.70 20.03
C LEU A 127 8.56 3.18 20.00
N MET A 128 9.62 2.68 19.37
CA MET A 128 9.90 1.25 19.31
C MET A 128 10.00 0.65 20.72
N GLY A 129 9.22 -0.40 20.97
CA GLY A 129 9.09 -1.05 22.28
C GLY A 129 8.19 -0.32 23.27
N SER A 130 7.59 0.82 22.92
CA SER A 130 6.68 1.54 23.82
C SER A 130 5.30 0.90 23.91
N ASP A 131 4.59 1.15 25.01
CA ASP A 131 3.20 0.74 25.24
C ASP A 131 2.18 1.62 24.50
N THR A 132 2.56 2.25 23.39
CA THR A 132 1.66 3.12 22.61
C THR A 132 0.55 2.28 21.97
N GLY A 133 -0.72 2.65 22.20
CA GLY A 133 -1.88 2.01 21.59
C GLY A 133 -2.28 2.61 20.24
N VAL A 134 -3.02 1.85 19.43
CA VAL A 134 -3.54 2.22 18.10
C VAL A 134 -5.02 1.89 18.02
N PHE A 135 -5.87 2.87 17.72
CA PHE A 135 -7.33 2.72 17.69
C PHE A 135 -7.89 3.38 16.43
N ILE A 136 -8.27 2.56 15.45
CA ILE A 136 -8.67 3.05 14.12
C ILE A 136 -10.13 2.72 13.84
N GLY A 137 -10.93 3.75 13.59
CA GLY A 137 -12.26 3.60 13.00
C GLY A 137 -12.15 3.30 11.50
N ILE A 138 -12.51 2.09 11.09
CA ILE A 138 -12.46 1.66 9.69
C ILE A 138 -13.62 0.70 9.44
N SER A 139 -14.29 0.86 8.31
CA SER A 139 -15.44 0.05 7.94
C SER A 139 -15.39 -0.28 6.46
N LEU A 140 -15.89 -1.47 6.11
CA LEU A 140 -15.98 -1.98 4.74
C LEU A 140 -14.60 -2.17 4.08
N ASN A 141 -14.43 -3.33 3.43
CA ASN A 141 -13.26 -3.58 2.60
C ASN A 141 -13.68 -3.67 1.13
N GLU A 142 -13.86 -2.50 0.52
CA GLU A 142 -14.26 -2.39 -0.88
C GLU A 142 -13.12 -2.79 -1.83
N PHE A 143 -11.86 -2.66 -1.41
CA PHE A 143 -10.70 -3.07 -2.21
C PHE A 143 -10.71 -4.58 -2.45
N LEU A 144 -10.73 -5.37 -1.37
CA LEU A 144 -10.80 -6.83 -1.43
C LEU A 144 -12.05 -7.30 -2.14
N GLN A 145 -13.22 -6.69 -1.88
CA GLN A 145 -14.45 -7.07 -2.56
C GLN A 145 -14.33 -6.88 -4.08
N SER A 146 -13.77 -5.74 -4.53
CA SER A 146 -13.55 -5.53 -5.96
C SER A 146 -12.54 -6.52 -6.56
N SER A 147 -11.52 -6.94 -5.81
CA SER A 147 -10.55 -7.95 -6.26
C SER A 147 -11.13 -9.37 -6.28
N LEU A 148 -11.99 -9.72 -5.31
CA LEU A 148 -12.61 -11.05 -5.20
C LEU A 148 -13.78 -11.27 -6.19
N PHE A 149 -14.53 -10.21 -6.49
CA PHE A 149 -15.67 -10.26 -7.42
C PHE A 149 -15.32 -9.81 -8.85
N GLY A 150 -14.09 -9.36 -9.09
CA GLY A 150 -13.54 -9.16 -10.43
C GLY A 150 -13.05 -10.48 -11.03
N ASP A 151 -13.03 -10.57 -12.37
CA ASP A 151 -12.81 -11.85 -13.08
C ASP A 151 -11.45 -12.51 -12.80
N ARG A 152 -10.44 -11.78 -12.30
CA ARG A 152 -9.06 -12.28 -12.10
C ARG A 152 -8.25 -11.37 -11.16
N SER A 153 -8.25 -11.61 -9.85
CA SER A 153 -7.09 -11.25 -9.03
C SER A 153 -6.53 -12.53 -8.39
N PRO A 154 -5.30 -12.97 -8.73
CA PRO A 154 -4.66 -14.06 -8.01
C PRO A 154 -4.54 -13.65 -6.53
N ILE A 155 -5.30 -14.35 -5.68
CA ILE A 155 -5.11 -14.31 -4.24
C ILE A 155 -3.69 -14.82 -3.97
N ASP A 156 -2.86 -13.98 -3.36
CA ASP A 156 -1.51 -14.33 -2.95
C ASP A 156 -1.35 -14.22 -1.43
N ILE A 157 -0.13 -14.47 -0.95
CA ILE A 157 0.19 -14.47 0.49
C ILE A 157 -0.09 -13.12 1.18
N TYR A 158 -0.07 -12.02 0.43
CA TYR A 158 -0.29 -10.67 0.95
C TYR A 158 -1.76 -10.27 0.89
N THR A 159 -2.60 -11.01 0.17
CA THR A 159 -4.02 -10.68 0.05
C THR A 159 -4.70 -10.63 1.42
N ALA A 160 -4.39 -11.55 2.35
CA ALA A 160 -4.96 -11.53 3.70
C ALA A 160 -4.45 -10.34 4.53
N THR A 161 -3.14 -10.12 4.58
CA THR A 161 -2.51 -9.07 5.40
C THR A 161 -2.72 -7.67 4.82
N GLY A 162 -2.86 -7.54 3.50
CA GLY A 162 -3.12 -6.27 2.82
C GLY A 162 -4.55 -5.76 2.99
N ASN A 163 -5.48 -6.61 3.43
CA ASN A 163 -6.92 -6.32 3.37
C ASN A 163 -7.66 -6.50 4.71
N ALA A 164 -7.17 -7.31 5.63
CA ALA A 164 -7.84 -7.46 6.92
C ALA A 164 -7.90 -6.12 7.68
N LEU A 165 -9.10 -5.72 8.14
CA LEU A 165 -9.30 -4.46 8.87
C LEU A 165 -8.48 -4.41 10.16
N SER A 166 -8.35 -5.54 10.87
CA SER A 166 -7.48 -5.66 12.05
C SER A 166 -6.02 -5.37 11.74
N VAL A 167 -5.55 -5.76 10.55
CA VAL A 167 -4.19 -5.49 10.11
C VAL A 167 -3.98 -4.01 9.81
N ALA A 168 -5.02 -3.22 9.48
CA ALA A 168 -4.86 -1.77 9.34
C ALA A 168 -4.31 -1.10 10.63
N ALA A 169 -4.88 -1.45 11.80
CA ALA A 169 -4.37 -0.99 13.10
C ALA A 169 -3.07 -1.71 13.48
N GLY A 170 -3.01 -3.03 13.29
CA GLY A 170 -1.84 -3.85 13.61
C GLY A 170 -0.59 -3.47 12.82
N ARG A 171 -0.74 -3.02 11.57
CA ARG A 171 0.36 -2.62 10.69
C ARG A 171 0.98 -1.30 11.12
N ILE A 172 0.18 -0.34 11.61
CA ILE A 172 0.72 0.87 12.25
C ILE A 172 1.56 0.48 13.46
N ALA A 173 1.03 -0.39 14.33
CA ALA A 173 1.76 -0.86 15.50
C ALA A 173 3.05 -1.60 15.11
N TYR A 174 2.98 -2.49 14.10
CA TYR A 174 4.12 -3.23 13.59
C TYR A 174 5.20 -2.31 13.01
N SER A 175 4.84 -1.41 12.09
CA SER A 175 5.79 -0.51 11.42
C SER A 175 6.48 0.48 12.38
N LEU A 176 5.83 0.82 13.50
CA LEU A 176 6.38 1.70 14.54
C LEU A 176 6.99 0.93 15.73
N GLY A 177 6.88 -0.40 15.76
CA GLY A 177 7.37 -1.25 16.85
C GLY A 177 6.61 -1.08 18.18
N LEU A 178 5.31 -0.77 18.15
CA LEU A 178 4.49 -0.49 19.33
C LEU A 178 3.96 -1.78 19.99
N GLN A 179 3.83 -1.78 21.31
CA GLN A 179 3.38 -2.93 22.12
C GLN A 179 2.06 -2.69 22.86
N GLY A 180 1.41 -1.54 22.66
CA GLY A 180 0.09 -1.24 23.24
C GLY A 180 -1.08 -1.89 22.47
N PRO A 181 -2.34 -1.69 22.92
CA PRO A 181 -3.52 -2.24 22.25
C PRO A 181 -3.64 -1.75 20.80
N ALA A 182 -3.94 -2.64 19.85
CA ALA A 182 -4.12 -2.29 18.43
C ALA A 182 -5.51 -2.76 17.94
N LEU A 183 -6.46 -1.84 17.78
CA LEU A 183 -7.86 -2.13 17.51
C LEU A 183 -8.36 -1.46 16.22
N ALA A 184 -9.03 -2.25 15.39
CA ALA A 184 -9.88 -1.77 14.31
C ALA A 184 -11.34 -1.78 14.76
N VAL A 185 -12.03 -0.65 14.63
CA VAL A 185 -13.38 -0.42 15.17
C VAL A 185 -14.34 -0.12 14.03
N ASP A 186 -15.40 -0.92 13.93
CA ASP A 186 -16.51 -0.68 13.00
C ASP A 186 -17.82 -0.50 13.77
N THR A 187 -18.27 0.74 13.84
CA THR A 187 -19.61 1.13 14.29
C THR A 187 -20.26 2.03 13.24
N ALA A 188 -19.98 1.77 11.96
CA ALA A 188 -20.36 2.61 10.84
C ALA A 188 -19.90 4.08 11.00
N CYS A 189 -20.78 5.05 10.82
CA CYS A 189 -20.47 6.47 10.83
C CYS A 189 -19.89 7.00 12.17
N SER A 190 -20.07 6.28 13.28
CA SER A 190 -19.48 6.62 14.59
C SER A 190 -18.09 6.04 14.84
N SER A 191 -17.57 5.20 13.93
CA SER A 191 -16.36 4.38 14.14
C SER A 191 -15.17 5.14 14.71
N SER A 192 -14.75 6.23 14.06
CA SER A 192 -13.60 7.01 14.52
C SER A 192 -13.80 7.68 15.87
N LEU A 193 -15.01 8.15 16.19
CA LEU A 193 -15.28 8.77 17.50
C LEU A 193 -15.35 7.72 18.62
N VAL A 194 -15.83 6.50 18.31
CA VAL A 194 -15.76 5.35 19.21
C VAL A 194 -14.30 4.90 19.40
N ALA A 195 -13.49 4.89 18.35
CA ALA A 195 -12.06 4.59 18.46
C ALA A 195 -11.32 5.60 19.37
N VAL A 196 -11.63 6.89 19.24
CA VAL A 196 -11.14 7.93 20.17
C VAL A 196 -11.63 7.69 21.60
N HIS A 197 -12.89 7.27 21.78
CA HIS A 197 -13.41 6.91 23.10
C HIS A 197 -12.63 5.77 23.73
N LEU A 198 -12.39 4.68 22.99
CA LEU A 198 -11.61 3.53 23.47
C LEU A 198 -10.17 3.91 23.82
N ALA A 199 -9.51 4.71 22.97
CA ALA A 199 -8.18 5.23 23.27
C ALA A 199 -8.15 6.06 24.57
N CYS A 200 -9.16 6.90 24.79
CA CYS A 200 -9.28 7.66 26.05
C CYS A 200 -9.48 6.74 27.26
N GLN A 201 -10.22 5.63 27.13
CA GLN A 201 -10.39 4.67 28.21
C GLN A 201 -9.09 3.92 28.50
N SER A 202 -8.39 3.40 27.48
CA SER A 202 -7.12 2.69 27.64
C SER A 202 -6.04 3.57 28.30
N LEU A 203 -5.98 4.86 27.95
CA LEU A 203 -5.09 5.83 28.61
C LEU A 203 -5.44 6.02 30.09
N ARG A 204 -6.73 6.07 30.46
CA ARG A 204 -7.17 6.21 31.86
C ARG A 204 -6.95 4.95 32.68
N LEU A 205 -7.11 3.79 32.05
CA LEU A 205 -6.86 2.48 32.67
C LEU A 205 -5.36 2.19 32.79
N GLY A 206 -4.51 2.90 32.05
CA GLY A 206 -3.08 2.67 32.04
C GLY A 206 -2.65 1.47 31.19
N GLU A 207 -3.50 1.00 30.26
CA GLU A 207 -3.17 -0.02 29.26
C GLU A 207 -2.15 0.52 28.23
N CYS A 208 -2.11 1.84 28.08
CA CYS A 208 -1.11 2.56 27.30
C CYS A 208 -0.80 3.92 27.96
N ARG A 209 0.38 4.49 27.68
CA ARG A 209 0.77 5.85 28.07
C ARG A 209 0.58 6.89 26.97
N GLN A 210 0.48 6.42 25.73
CA GLN A 210 0.21 7.19 24.54
C GLN A 210 -0.72 6.39 23.62
N ALA A 211 -1.55 7.07 22.83
CA ALA A 211 -2.40 6.41 21.86
C ALA A 211 -2.45 7.18 20.54
N ILE A 212 -2.45 6.46 19.43
CA ILE A 212 -2.82 6.94 18.10
C ILE A 212 -4.28 6.56 17.91
N ALA A 213 -5.15 7.54 17.68
CA ALA A 213 -6.57 7.30 17.44
C ALA A 213 -7.04 8.00 16.18
N GLY A 214 -7.94 7.41 15.41
CA GLY A 214 -8.36 8.04 14.17
C GLY A 214 -9.42 7.26 13.42
N GLY A 215 -9.55 7.54 12.13
CA GLY A 215 -10.30 6.69 11.23
C GLY A 215 -10.10 7.05 9.77
N ILE A 216 -10.50 6.11 8.93
CA ILE A 216 -10.37 6.22 7.48
C ILE A 216 -11.59 5.65 6.77
N TYR A 217 -11.90 6.24 5.63
CA TYR A 217 -12.85 5.70 4.69
C TYR A 217 -12.49 6.07 3.25
N LEU A 218 -12.58 5.12 2.32
CA LEU A 218 -12.43 5.34 0.88
C LEU A 218 -13.60 4.72 0.11
N MET A 219 -13.96 5.33 -1.01
CA MET A 219 -14.93 4.82 -1.98
C MET A 219 -14.17 4.17 -3.13
N LEU A 220 -14.05 2.85 -3.05
CA LEU A 220 -13.28 2.02 -3.99
C LEU A 220 -14.19 1.15 -4.86
N ALA A 221 -15.48 1.01 -4.53
CA ALA A 221 -16.39 0.20 -5.35
C ALA A 221 -17.82 0.79 -5.40
N PRO A 222 -18.55 0.66 -6.52
CA PRO A 222 -19.88 1.26 -6.69
C PRO A 222 -20.97 0.57 -5.85
N GLN A 223 -20.77 -0.68 -5.42
CA GLN A 223 -21.76 -1.52 -4.76
C GLN A 223 -22.26 -0.92 -3.44
N THR A 224 -21.38 -0.31 -2.64
CA THR A 224 -21.80 0.36 -1.40
C THR A 224 -22.65 1.59 -1.71
N THR A 225 -22.27 2.40 -2.71
CA THR A 225 -23.10 3.54 -3.15
C THR A 225 -24.48 3.08 -3.61
N LEU A 226 -24.55 1.97 -4.36
CA LEU A 226 -25.81 1.35 -4.81
C LEU A 226 -26.67 0.91 -3.63
N ALA A 227 -26.08 0.23 -2.64
CA ALA A 227 -26.78 -0.23 -1.45
C ALA A 227 -27.34 0.95 -0.65
N MET A 228 -26.54 2.00 -0.43
CA MET A 228 -26.96 3.19 0.32
C MET A 228 -28.01 4.02 -0.43
N ALA A 229 -27.93 4.10 -1.76
CA ALA A 229 -28.96 4.71 -2.60
C ALA A 229 -30.30 3.97 -2.46
N LYS A 230 -30.28 2.63 -2.47
CA LYS A 230 -31.48 1.80 -2.25
C LYS A 230 -32.07 1.93 -0.84
N LEU A 231 -31.26 2.31 0.15
CA LEU A 231 -31.72 2.67 1.50
C LEU A 231 -32.34 4.07 1.57
N ASN A 232 -32.35 4.83 0.47
CA ASN A 232 -32.71 6.26 0.43
C ASN A 232 -31.92 7.09 1.44
N ALA A 233 -30.67 6.69 1.70
CA ALA A 233 -29.80 7.38 2.64
C ALA A 233 -28.99 8.51 1.97
N LEU A 234 -28.81 8.42 0.64
CA LEU A 234 -27.96 9.33 -0.13
C LEU A 234 -28.75 10.50 -0.71
N SER A 235 -28.13 11.69 -0.70
CA SER A 235 -28.62 12.84 -1.47
C SER A 235 -28.41 12.59 -2.97
N ALA A 236 -29.42 12.92 -3.78
CA ALA A 236 -29.35 12.78 -5.25
C ALA A 236 -28.29 13.71 -5.88
N ASP A 237 -28.09 14.90 -5.32
CA ASP A 237 -27.09 15.87 -5.80
C ASP A 237 -25.70 15.65 -5.18
N GLY A 238 -25.58 14.71 -4.24
CA GLY A 238 -24.34 14.35 -3.57
C GLY A 238 -23.87 15.36 -2.50
N TYR A 239 -24.66 16.36 -2.13
CA TYR A 239 -24.34 17.29 -1.03
C TYR A 239 -24.98 16.87 0.29
N CYS A 240 -24.34 17.18 1.41
CA CYS A 240 -24.98 17.12 2.72
C CYS A 240 -25.69 18.46 2.98
N LYS A 241 -26.99 18.55 2.69
CA LYS A 241 -27.83 19.74 2.90
C LYS A 241 -28.31 19.82 4.35
N THR A 242 -27.36 19.76 5.28
CA THR A 242 -27.62 19.64 6.72
C THR A 242 -28.50 20.79 7.22
N PHE A 243 -29.57 20.45 7.94
CA PHE A 243 -30.60 21.36 8.48
C PHE A 243 -31.47 22.12 7.47
N ASP A 244 -31.21 21.99 6.17
CA ASP A 244 -31.97 22.67 5.12
C ASP A 244 -33.34 22.01 4.88
N ALA A 245 -34.30 22.78 4.38
CA ALA A 245 -35.63 22.30 3.99
C ALA A 245 -35.59 21.27 2.86
N THR A 246 -34.53 21.31 2.03
CA THR A 246 -34.31 20.40 0.90
C THR A 246 -33.41 19.20 1.25
N ALA A 247 -33.14 18.97 2.54
CA ALA A 247 -32.45 17.80 3.06
C ALA A 247 -33.12 16.48 2.63
N ASP A 248 -32.42 15.68 1.83
CA ASP A 248 -32.89 14.44 1.18
C ASP A 248 -31.98 13.23 1.43
N GLY A 249 -30.91 13.40 2.22
CA GLY A 249 -29.89 12.39 2.46
C GLY A 249 -28.51 13.02 2.59
N TYR A 250 -27.47 12.18 2.64
CA TYR A 250 -26.10 12.63 2.73
C TYR A 250 -25.31 12.41 1.44
N GLY A 251 -24.39 13.32 1.16
CA GLY A 251 -23.34 13.13 0.15
C GLY A 251 -22.20 12.28 0.71
N ARG A 252 -21.76 11.25 0.00
CA ARG A 252 -20.63 10.41 0.46
C ARG A 252 -19.30 11.15 0.31
N GLY A 253 -18.34 10.85 1.17
CA GLY A 253 -16.99 11.38 1.08
C GLY A 253 -15.92 10.40 1.56
N GLU A 254 -14.68 10.68 1.19
CA GLU A 254 -13.47 9.93 1.55
C GLU A 254 -12.60 10.74 2.49
N GLY A 255 -11.84 10.08 3.36
CA GLY A 255 -10.82 10.77 4.13
C GLY A 255 -10.17 9.91 5.19
N CYS A 256 -9.01 10.38 5.63
CA CYS A 256 -8.21 9.80 6.70
C CYS A 256 -7.89 10.90 7.72
N GLY A 257 -8.06 10.61 9.01
CA GLY A 257 -7.61 11.50 10.07
C GLY A 257 -7.08 10.69 11.25
N THR A 258 -5.98 11.14 11.84
CA THR A 258 -5.40 10.56 13.06
C THR A 258 -5.01 11.67 14.03
N ILE A 259 -5.08 11.34 15.32
CA ILE A 259 -4.67 12.19 16.43
C ILE A 259 -3.80 11.39 17.41
N VAL A 260 -2.89 12.09 18.08
CA VAL A 260 -2.04 11.53 19.11
C VAL A 260 -2.55 12.01 20.47
N LEU A 261 -2.77 11.06 21.37
CA LEU A 261 -3.42 11.25 22.65
C LEU A 261 -2.50 10.83 23.80
N LYS A 262 -2.50 11.63 24.87
CA LYS A 262 -1.84 11.31 26.14
C LYS A 262 -2.73 11.77 27.29
N ARG A 263 -2.52 11.23 28.49
CA ARG A 263 -3.12 11.86 29.69
C ARG A 263 -2.60 13.29 29.81
N LEU A 264 -3.46 14.22 30.22
CA LEU A 264 -3.08 15.64 30.30
C LEU A 264 -1.91 15.87 31.28
N SER A 265 -1.83 15.08 32.35
CA SER A 265 -0.69 15.13 33.29
C SER A 265 0.63 14.73 32.62
N ASP A 266 0.64 13.61 31.89
CA ASP A 266 1.81 13.12 31.15
C ASP A 266 2.23 14.09 30.04
N ALA A 267 1.25 14.66 29.32
CA ALA A 267 1.53 15.66 28.29
C ALA A 267 2.25 16.90 28.85
N ARG A 268 1.78 17.39 30.00
CA ARG A 268 2.43 18.51 30.72
C ARG A 268 3.81 18.14 31.25
N ALA A 269 3.95 16.94 31.82
CA ALA A 269 5.22 16.46 32.36
C ALA A 269 6.29 16.32 31.26
N HIS A 270 5.89 15.92 30.05
CA HIS A 270 6.78 15.76 28.91
C HIS A 270 6.98 17.05 28.11
N GLY A 271 6.28 18.14 28.47
CA GLY A 271 6.36 19.41 27.73
C GLY A 271 5.73 19.34 26.34
N ASP A 272 4.78 18.44 26.11
CA ASP A 272 4.13 18.28 24.81
C ASP A 272 3.26 19.49 24.47
N ARG A 273 3.17 19.80 23.18
CA ARG A 273 2.22 20.81 22.69
C ARG A 273 0.80 20.24 22.79
N ILE A 274 -0.05 20.87 23.60
CA ILE A 274 -1.47 20.50 23.73
C ILE A 274 -2.28 21.31 22.72
N LEU A 275 -2.95 20.64 21.79
CA LEU A 275 -3.80 21.25 20.76
C LEU A 275 -5.21 21.52 21.30
N ALA A 276 -5.76 20.58 22.08
CA ALA A 276 -7.02 20.66 22.80
C ALA A 276 -7.09 19.53 23.84
N VAL A 277 -8.12 19.55 24.69
CA VAL A 277 -8.33 18.56 25.74
C VAL A 277 -9.68 17.88 25.57
N ILE A 278 -9.69 16.54 25.51
CA ILE A 278 -10.91 15.73 25.58
C ILE A 278 -11.24 15.55 27.07
N ARG A 279 -12.25 16.28 27.55
CA ARG A 279 -12.73 16.18 28.94
C ARG A 279 -13.42 14.86 29.18
N SER A 280 -14.24 14.42 28.22
CA SER A 280 -14.91 13.12 28.28
C SER A 280 -15.42 12.69 26.92
N SER A 281 -15.75 11.40 26.84
CA SER A 281 -16.55 10.83 25.76
C SER A 281 -17.50 9.78 26.33
N ALA A 282 -18.61 9.56 25.66
CA ALA A 282 -19.59 8.53 25.98
C ALA A 282 -20.08 7.84 24.70
N VAL A 283 -20.44 6.57 24.82
CA VAL A 283 -21.00 5.75 23.75
C VAL A 283 -22.25 5.03 24.27
N ASN A 284 -23.32 4.97 23.48
CA ASN A 284 -24.49 4.13 23.75
C ASN A 284 -25.11 3.58 22.45
N HIS A 285 -26.30 3.01 22.54
CA HIS A 285 -27.05 2.51 21.38
C HIS A 285 -28.50 3.02 21.41
N ASP A 286 -29.10 3.19 20.24
CA ASP A 286 -30.49 3.62 20.04
C ASP A 286 -31.55 2.65 20.58
N GLY A 287 -31.13 1.44 20.95
CA GLY A 287 -32.02 0.33 21.32
C GLY A 287 -32.98 -0.04 20.18
N ARG A 288 -34.22 -0.43 20.53
CA ARG A 288 -35.27 -0.74 19.54
C ARG A 288 -36.01 0.54 19.15
N SER A 289 -35.60 1.18 18.06
CA SER A 289 -36.31 2.31 17.43
C SER A 289 -37.36 1.82 16.41
N SER A 290 -37.96 2.73 15.64
CA SER A 290 -38.99 2.42 14.63
C SER A 290 -38.46 1.66 13.41
N GLY A 291 -37.14 1.52 13.26
CA GLY A 291 -36.46 0.76 12.22
C GLY A 291 -34.95 0.80 12.46
N LEU A 292 -34.19 -0.18 11.98
CA LEU A 292 -32.76 -0.30 12.30
C LEU A 292 -31.97 0.99 12.05
N THR A 293 -32.29 1.69 10.96
CA THR A 293 -31.61 2.92 10.53
C THR A 293 -32.28 4.21 11.02
N VAL A 294 -33.34 4.11 11.84
CA VAL A 294 -34.07 5.26 12.34
C VAL A 294 -33.45 5.71 13.68
N PRO A 295 -32.93 6.95 13.76
CA PRO A 295 -32.26 7.43 14.97
C PRO A 295 -33.22 7.60 16.15
N ASN A 296 -32.71 7.45 17.38
CA ASN A 296 -33.48 7.61 18.61
C ASN A 296 -33.06 8.85 19.42
N GLY A 297 -33.89 9.90 19.38
CA GLY A 297 -33.60 11.15 20.10
C GLY A 297 -33.41 10.98 21.61
N SER A 298 -34.14 10.09 22.27
CA SER A 298 -33.95 9.84 23.71
C SER A 298 -32.60 9.20 24.01
N ALA A 299 -32.11 8.33 23.13
CA ALA A 299 -30.78 7.73 23.26
C ALA A 299 -29.68 8.76 22.97
N GLN A 300 -29.87 9.63 21.98
CA GLN A 300 -28.96 10.76 21.72
C GLN A 300 -28.88 11.71 22.92
N GLN A 301 -30.01 12.08 23.52
CA GLN A 301 -30.00 12.87 24.75
C GLN A 301 -29.26 12.16 25.90
N ALA A 302 -29.44 10.84 26.05
CA ALA A 302 -28.77 10.07 27.09
C ALA A 302 -27.25 10.04 26.92
N VAL A 303 -26.73 9.87 25.69
CA VAL A 303 -25.27 9.87 25.45
C VAL A 303 -24.68 11.26 25.70
N ILE A 304 -25.38 12.34 25.30
CA ILE A 304 -24.95 13.72 25.56
C ILE A 304 -24.91 13.99 27.08
N ARG A 305 -25.96 13.61 27.83
CA ARG A 305 -25.99 13.75 29.29
C ARG A 305 -24.87 12.96 29.97
N SER A 306 -24.60 11.75 29.52
CA SER A 306 -23.52 10.91 30.05
C SER A 306 -22.15 11.56 29.86
N ALA A 307 -21.87 12.09 28.66
CA ALA A 307 -20.64 12.83 28.40
C ALA A 307 -20.51 14.08 29.29
N LEU A 308 -21.56 14.90 29.40
CA LEU A 308 -21.54 16.09 30.28
C LEU A 308 -21.30 15.74 31.75
N GLN A 309 -21.95 14.68 32.25
CA GLN A 309 -21.76 14.18 33.61
C GLN A 309 -20.31 13.69 33.83
N ASN A 310 -19.76 12.92 32.89
CA ASN A 310 -18.39 12.42 32.95
C ASN A 310 -17.37 13.57 32.88
N ALA A 311 -17.62 14.59 32.06
CA ALA A 311 -16.79 15.78 31.97
C ALA A 311 -16.88 16.69 33.20
N ARG A 312 -17.95 16.56 34.00
CA ARG A 312 -18.33 17.50 35.07
C ARG A 312 -18.48 18.93 34.53
N VAL A 313 -19.15 19.07 33.38
CA VAL A 313 -19.37 20.34 32.68
C VAL A 313 -20.86 20.68 32.70
N ASN A 314 -21.19 21.96 32.95
CA ASN A 314 -22.56 22.43 32.88
C ASN A 314 -23.01 22.47 31.39
N PRO A 315 -24.18 21.92 31.03
CA PRO A 315 -24.70 21.97 29.66
C PRO A 315 -24.68 23.37 29.02
N GLN A 316 -24.87 24.43 29.83
CA GLN A 316 -24.91 25.81 29.37
C GLN A 316 -23.54 26.38 28.97
N ASP A 317 -22.45 25.78 29.45
CA ASP A 317 -21.09 26.21 29.10
C ASP A 317 -20.68 25.73 27.69
N ILE A 318 -21.40 24.76 27.11
CA ILE A 318 -21.19 24.33 25.73
C ILE A 318 -21.72 25.41 24.77
N ARG A 319 -20.80 25.99 23.99
CA ARG A 319 -21.11 27.08 23.04
C ARG A 319 -21.16 26.63 21.59
N TYR A 320 -20.47 25.54 21.26
CA TYR A 320 -20.49 24.95 19.92
C TYR A 320 -20.77 23.45 19.98
N VAL A 321 -21.55 22.94 19.04
CA VAL A 321 -21.64 21.50 18.78
C VAL A 321 -21.36 21.22 17.31
N GLU A 322 -20.37 20.38 17.08
CA GLU A 322 -20.19 19.70 15.80
C GLU A 322 -21.15 18.50 15.77
N ALA A 323 -22.26 18.68 15.06
CA ALA A 323 -23.34 17.71 14.95
C ALA A 323 -22.95 16.53 14.04
N HIS A 324 -23.68 15.43 14.17
CA HIS A 324 -23.65 14.37 13.17
C HIS A 324 -24.19 14.91 11.84
N GLY A 325 -25.34 15.60 11.85
CA GLY A 325 -25.79 16.53 10.83
C GLY A 325 -25.58 16.03 9.40
N THR A 326 -26.31 14.98 9.03
CA THR A 326 -26.18 14.28 7.74
C THR A 326 -26.94 14.94 6.59
N GLY A 327 -27.91 15.83 6.87
CA GLY A 327 -28.85 16.27 5.85
C GLY A 327 -29.97 15.25 5.61
N THR A 328 -30.28 14.41 6.59
CA THR A 328 -31.40 13.47 6.48
C THR A 328 -32.70 14.14 6.97
N PRO A 329 -33.82 13.98 6.25
CA PRO A 329 -35.08 14.69 6.55
C PRO A 329 -35.72 14.32 7.89
N LEU A 330 -35.28 13.19 8.48
CA LEU A 330 -35.73 12.71 9.78
C LEU A 330 -34.66 12.84 10.87
N GLY A 331 -33.40 12.54 10.56
CA GLY A 331 -32.31 12.53 11.53
C GLY A 331 -31.97 13.92 12.04
N ASP A 332 -31.84 14.89 11.14
CA ASP A 332 -31.47 16.26 11.48
C ASP A 332 -32.45 16.91 12.49
N PRO A 333 -33.79 16.85 12.30
CA PRO A 333 -34.74 17.33 13.32
C PRO A 333 -34.65 16.61 14.67
N ILE A 334 -34.36 15.30 14.67
CA ILE A 334 -34.23 14.52 15.91
C ILE A 334 -32.98 14.96 16.68
N GLU A 335 -31.87 15.16 15.97
CA GLU A 335 -30.61 15.59 16.57
C GLU A 335 -30.71 17.00 17.16
N VAL A 336 -31.23 17.98 16.39
CA VAL A 336 -31.33 19.37 16.88
C VAL A 336 -32.23 19.45 18.12
N ARG A 337 -33.37 18.74 18.14
CA ARG A 337 -34.22 18.67 19.34
C ARG A 337 -33.50 18.05 20.53
N SER A 338 -32.71 17.00 20.31
CA SER A 338 -31.95 16.34 21.37
C SER A 338 -30.88 17.26 21.96
N LEU A 339 -30.18 18.01 21.12
CA LEU A 339 -29.22 19.04 21.54
C LEU A 339 -29.90 20.17 22.33
N ALA A 340 -31.02 20.71 21.82
CA ALA A 340 -31.78 21.77 22.48
C ALA A 340 -32.24 21.33 23.88
N ALA A 341 -32.83 20.14 23.98
CA ALA A 341 -33.37 19.60 25.21
C ALA A 341 -32.31 19.43 26.32
N VAL A 342 -31.07 19.06 25.96
CA VAL A 342 -30.00 18.82 26.95
C VAL A 342 -29.19 20.09 27.23
N LEU A 343 -28.84 20.87 26.21
CA LEU A 343 -27.87 21.97 26.33
C LEU A 343 -28.51 23.34 26.60
N ARG A 344 -29.80 23.51 26.31
CA ARG A 344 -30.51 24.78 26.53
C ARG A 344 -31.72 24.65 27.44
N GLY A 345 -32.31 23.45 27.54
CA GLY A 345 -33.47 23.17 28.38
C GLY A 345 -34.78 23.72 27.78
N GLU A 346 -35.91 23.25 28.31
CA GLU A 346 -37.24 23.72 27.90
C GLU A 346 -37.50 25.10 28.53
N GLY A 347 -37.40 26.19 27.75
CA GLY A 347 -37.79 27.54 28.18
C GLY A 347 -36.70 28.60 28.29
N SER A 348 -35.66 28.56 27.44
CA SER A 348 -34.68 29.66 27.33
C SER A 348 -35.36 31.01 27.09
N ASP A 349 -35.03 32.01 27.92
CA ASP A 349 -35.62 33.36 27.94
C ASP A 349 -35.08 34.31 26.86
N GLY A 350 -34.29 33.79 25.91
CA GLY A 350 -33.74 34.56 24.78
C GLY A 350 -32.65 35.58 25.15
N THR A 351 -32.24 35.66 26.43
CA THR A 351 -31.24 36.62 26.91
C THR A 351 -29.80 36.11 26.83
N ARG A 352 -29.60 34.84 26.45
CA ARG A 352 -28.31 34.12 26.50
C ARG A 352 -27.68 33.95 25.12
N THR A 353 -26.36 33.81 25.09
CA THR A 353 -25.63 33.48 23.86
C THR A 353 -26.13 32.15 23.28
N PRO A 354 -26.53 32.11 21.99
CA PRO A 354 -27.09 30.90 21.37
C PRO A 354 -26.06 29.76 21.31
N LEU A 355 -26.53 28.52 21.28
CA LEU A 355 -25.72 27.36 20.91
C LEU A 355 -25.42 27.42 19.42
N ALA A 356 -24.16 27.58 19.05
CA ALA A 356 -23.77 27.39 17.67
C ALA A 356 -23.75 25.89 17.34
N ILE A 357 -24.39 25.48 16.24
CA ILE A 357 -24.32 24.10 15.74
C ILE A 357 -23.85 24.10 14.28
N GLY A 358 -23.03 23.11 13.91
CA GLY A 358 -22.55 22.96 12.55
C GLY A 358 -22.19 21.52 12.20
N SER A 359 -21.90 21.26 10.92
CA SER A 359 -21.45 19.94 10.45
C SER A 359 -20.41 20.14 9.33
N VAL A 360 -19.27 19.51 9.49
CA VAL A 360 -18.15 19.45 8.54
C VAL A 360 -18.56 18.74 7.25
N LYS A 361 -19.59 17.89 7.31
CA LYS A 361 -20.09 17.14 6.15
C LYS A 361 -20.62 18.05 5.06
N THR A 362 -21.03 19.27 5.43
CA THR A 362 -21.42 20.31 4.47
C THR A 362 -20.24 20.81 3.63
N ASN A 363 -18.99 20.69 4.12
CA ASN A 363 -17.79 21.09 3.39
C ASN A 363 -17.21 19.95 2.56
N ILE A 364 -17.13 18.74 3.13
CA ILE A 364 -16.32 17.65 2.57
C ILE A 364 -17.09 16.35 2.29
N GLY A 365 -18.42 16.38 2.44
CA GLY A 365 -19.24 15.17 2.41
C GLY A 365 -19.14 14.35 3.70
N HIS A 366 -19.95 13.29 3.78
CA HIS A 366 -19.96 12.36 4.89
C HIS A 366 -18.86 11.31 4.70
N LEU A 367 -17.80 11.43 5.50
CA LEU A 367 -16.63 10.53 5.44
C LEU A 367 -16.85 9.16 6.13
N GLU A 368 -18.10 8.71 6.25
CA GLU A 368 -18.49 7.45 6.90
C GLU A 368 -17.71 7.16 8.20
N ALA A 369 -16.90 6.09 8.27
CA ALA A 369 -16.11 5.72 9.45
C ALA A 369 -15.14 6.83 9.93
N ALA A 370 -14.65 7.69 9.03
CA ALA A 370 -13.78 8.83 9.34
C ALA A 370 -14.54 10.13 9.70
N ALA A 371 -15.88 10.12 9.70
CA ALA A 371 -16.65 11.35 9.93
C ALA A 371 -16.46 11.94 11.34
N GLY A 372 -16.34 11.09 12.35
CA GLY A 372 -16.10 11.51 13.73
C GLY A 372 -14.78 12.24 13.91
N ILE A 373 -13.70 11.71 13.34
CA ILE A 373 -12.37 12.34 13.44
C ILE A 373 -12.29 13.65 12.66
N ALA A 374 -12.92 13.75 11.49
CA ALA A 374 -12.98 15.02 10.73
C ALA A 374 -13.71 16.12 11.52
N GLY A 375 -14.84 15.78 12.14
CA GLY A 375 -15.57 16.71 13.02
C GLY A 375 -14.72 17.13 14.23
N LEU A 376 -14.02 16.18 14.85
CA LEU A 376 -13.10 16.46 15.97
C LEU A 376 -11.98 17.42 15.57
N MET A 377 -11.30 17.17 14.45
CA MET A 377 -10.23 18.04 13.96
C MET A 377 -10.74 19.46 13.64
N LYS A 378 -11.93 19.58 13.01
CA LYS A 378 -12.58 20.88 12.80
C LYS A 378 -12.79 21.64 14.11
N VAL A 379 -13.27 20.98 15.17
CA VAL A 379 -13.46 21.61 16.49
C VAL A 379 -12.13 22.07 17.07
N VAL A 380 -11.08 21.23 17.02
CA VAL A 380 -9.77 21.61 17.55
C VAL A 380 -9.22 22.84 16.81
N LEU A 381 -9.26 22.85 15.48
CA LEU A 381 -8.80 23.99 14.68
C LEU A 381 -9.62 25.25 14.96
N ALA A 382 -10.95 25.13 15.06
CA ALA A 382 -11.84 26.23 15.44
C ALA A 382 -11.50 26.80 16.84
N MET A 383 -11.15 25.94 17.80
CA MET A 383 -10.72 26.36 19.14
C MET A 383 -9.35 27.06 19.12
N GLN A 384 -8.40 26.58 18.31
CA GLN A 384 -7.07 27.19 18.19
C GLN A 384 -7.11 28.56 17.56
N HIS A 385 -7.93 28.72 16.51
CA HIS A 385 -8.09 30.01 15.82
C HIS A 385 -9.11 30.93 16.49
N GLY A 386 -9.94 30.40 17.39
CA GLY A 386 -11.00 31.18 18.04
C GLY A 386 -12.06 31.66 17.05
N GLU A 387 -12.35 30.88 16.01
CA GLU A 387 -13.29 31.16 14.94
C GLU A 387 -14.11 29.90 14.63
N ILE A 388 -15.42 30.02 14.43
CA ILE A 388 -16.31 28.93 14.00
C ILE A 388 -16.47 29.00 12.47
N PRO A 389 -16.09 27.96 11.71
CA PRO A 389 -16.19 27.95 10.25
C PRO A 389 -17.63 28.03 9.71
N PRO A 390 -17.83 28.59 8.50
CA PRO A 390 -19.11 28.60 7.81
C PRO A 390 -19.73 27.21 7.62
N HIS A 391 -21.02 27.09 7.90
CA HIS A 391 -21.90 25.97 7.55
C HIS A 391 -22.47 26.16 6.14
N LEU A 392 -22.24 25.19 5.25
CA LEU A 392 -22.62 25.31 3.84
C LEU A 392 -24.01 24.72 3.57
N HIS A 393 -24.55 25.02 2.38
CA HIS A 393 -25.78 24.43 1.82
C HIS A 393 -27.08 24.73 2.57
N LEU A 394 -27.07 25.58 3.60
CA LEU A 394 -28.28 26.06 4.27
C LEU A 394 -28.82 27.33 3.59
N GLN A 395 -29.90 27.19 2.83
CA GLN A 395 -30.64 28.28 2.18
C GLN A 395 -31.92 28.60 2.95
N GLN A 396 -32.69 27.57 3.32
CA GLN A 396 -33.93 27.68 4.07
C GLN A 396 -33.95 26.60 5.16
N LEU A 397 -34.20 26.98 6.40
CA LEU A 397 -34.28 26.03 7.49
C LEU A 397 -35.46 25.07 7.30
N ASN A 398 -35.25 23.79 7.62
CA ASN A 398 -36.31 22.79 7.62
C ASN A 398 -37.40 23.13 8.65
N ASP A 399 -38.67 23.14 8.21
CA ASP A 399 -39.83 23.49 9.07
C ASP A 399 -40.01 22.55 10.29
N ARG A 400 -39.40 21.36 10.26
CA ARG A 400 -39.40 20.41 11.39
C ARG A 400 -38.35 20.73 12.45
N ILE A 401 -37.46 21.68 12.17
CA ILE A 401 -36.41 22.16 13.07
C ILE A 401 -36.87 23.47 13.69
N ASP A 402 -37.17 23.42 14.99
CA ASP A 402 -37.37 24.64 15.79
C ASP A 402 -36.03 25.03 16.43
N LEU A 403 -35.52 26.22 16.12
CA LEU A 403 -34.32 26.79 16.76
C LEU A 403 -34.57 27.23 18.22
N ALA A 404 -35.66 26.76 18.83
CA ALA A 404 -36.07 26.96 20.21
C ALA A 404 -36.06 28.45 20.59
N ARG A 405 -36.68 29.29 19.74
CA ARG A 405 -36.82 30.75 19.93
C ARG A 405 -35.48 31.49 20.10
N GLY A 406 -34.48 31.16 19.28
CA GLY A 406 -33.18 31.84 19.27
C GLY A 406 -32.15 31.27 20.25
N ALA A 407 -32.42 30.11 20.86
CA ALA A 407 -31.46 29.42 21.72
C ALA A 407 -30.37 28.68 20.92
N ILE A 408 -30.58 28.45 19.62
CA ILE A 408 -29.66 27.80 18.69
C ILE A 408 -29.40 28.71 17.49
N SER A 409 -28.16 28.74 17.01
CA SER A 409 -27.72 29.44 15.81
C SER A 409 -26.91 28.51 14.90
N ILE A 410 -27.04 28.67 13.58
CA ILE A 410 -26.24 27.94 12.59
C ILE A 410 -25.34 28.97 11.89
N PRO A 411 -24.01 28.96 12.11
CA PRO A 411 -23.12 29.97 11.56
C PRO A 411 -22.85 29.70 10.07
N THR A 412 -23.55 30.39 9.17
CA THR A 412 -23.34 30.32 7.70
C THR A 412 -22.19 31.22 7.22
N GLN A 413 -21.58 31.97 8.13
CA GLN A 413 -20.41 32.82 7.90
C GLN A 413 -19.37 32.58 9.01
N LEU A 414 -18.12 32.93 8.73
CA LEU A 414 -17.03 32.79 9.69
C LEU A 414 -17.35 33.64 10.94
N THR A 415 -17.54 32.98 12.08
CA THR A 415 -18.05 33.63 13.29
C THR A 415 -16.99 33.63 14.39
N PRO A 416 -16.65 34.79 15.00
CA PRO A 416 -15.72 34.83 16.11
C PRO A 416 -16.19 33.99 17.30
N TRP A 417 -15.26 33.26 17.92
CA TRP A 417 -15.48 32.44 19.11
C TRP A 417 -14.72 33.02 20.31
N SER A 418 -14.97 34.28 20.63
CA SER A 418 -14.39 34.95 21.79
C SER A 418 -14.98 34.41 23.09
N SER A 419 -14.13 34.14 24.09
CA SER A 419 -14.56 33.67 25.41
C SER A 419 -13.53 34.02 26.47
N ASP A 420 -13.99 34.54 27.61
CA ASP A 420 -13.16 34.78 28.81
C ASP A 420 -12.93 33.49 29.64
N ARG A 421 -13.53 32.38 29.19
CA ARG A 421 -13.40 31.04 29.75
C ARG A 421 -12.91 30.07 28.67
N PRO A 422 -12.32 28.92 29.04
CA PRO A 422 -11.97 27.88 28.07
C PRO A 422 -13.15 27.57 27.14
N ARG A 423 -12.87 27.48 25.84
CA ARG A 423 -13.90 27.19 24.83
C ARG A 423 -14.31 25.74 24.98
N LEU A 424 -15.60 25.48 25.15
CA LEU A 424 -16.15 24.14 25.30
C LEU A 424 -17.07 23.79 24.13
N ALA A 425 -16.89 22.59 23.59
CA ALA A 425 -17.69 22.07 22.48
C ALA A 425 -18.08 20.60 22.64
N GLY A 426 -19.23 20.26 22.09
CA GLY A 426 -19.65 18.87 21.88
C GLY A 426 -19.34 18.40 20.45
N ILE A 427 -19.10 17.11 20.29
CA ILE A 427 -19.00 16.44 18.98
C ILE A 427 -19.91 15.22 19.00
N SER A 428 -20.78 15.09 18.01
CA SER A 428 -21.69 13.96 17.85
C SER A 428 -21.36 13.13 16.61
N ALA A 429 -21.39 11.81 16.75
CA ALA A 429 -21.34 10.88 15.62
C ALA A 429 -22.27 9.69 15.87
N PHE A 430 -23.20 9.44 14.95
CA PHE A 430 -24.24 8.41 15.09
C PHE A 430 -24.14 7.43 13.93
N GLY A 431 -23.91 6.16 14.20
CA GLY A 431 -23.88 5.10 13.21
C GLY A 431 -25.30 4.69 12.79
N PHE A 432 -25.49 4.36 11.51
CA PHE A 432 -26.79 3.92 10.99
C PHE A 432 -27.29 2.60 11.62
N SER A 433 -26.43 1.86 12.31
CA SER A 433 -26.81 0.68 13.10
C SER A 433 -27.43 1.02 14.46
N GLY A 434 -27.33 2.28 14.90
CA GLY A 434 -27.83 2.78 16.17
C GLY A 434 -26.76 3.12 17.22
N THR A 435 -25.48 2.87 16.96
CA THR A 435 -24.40 3.23 17.89
C THR A 435 -24.18 4.75 17.89
N ASN A 436 -24.28 5.39 19.06
CA ASN A 436 -24.05 6.81 19.21
C ASN A 436 -22.78 7.08 20.01
N ALA A 437 -21.97 8.04 19.57
CA ALA A 437 -20.84 8.56 20.30
C ALA A 437 -20.96 10.08 20.48
N HIS A 438 -20.60 10.57 21.66
CA HIS A 438 -20.52 12.01 21.94
C HIS A 438 -19.27 12.33 22.76
N ALA A 439 -18.54 13.39 22.38
CA ALA A 439 -17.33 13.84 23.08
C ALA A 439 -17.43 15.32 23.47
N ILE A 440 -16.84 15.67 24.61
CA ILE A 440 -16.71 17.06 25.10
C ILE A 440 -15.26 17.48 25.03
N LEU A 441 -14.99 18.52 24.24
CA LEU A 441 -13.67 19.11 24.06
C LEU A 441 -13.59 20.47 24.76
N GLU A 442 -12.38 20.79 25.20
CA GLU A 442 -11.97 22.06 25.78
C GLU A 442 -10.74 22.59 25.03
N SER A 443 -10.66 23.91 24.86
CA SER A 443 -9.46 24.57 24.32
C SER A 443 -8.22 24.23 25.17
N ALA A 444 -7.05 24.21 24.53
CA ALA A 444 -5.79 24.00 25.23
C ALA A 444 -5.60 24.97 26.41
N PRO A 445 -5.00 24.53 27.53
CA PRO A 445 -4.73 25.41 28.66
C PRO A 445 -3.64 26.44 28.29
N ASP A 446 -3.77 27.67 28.78
CA ASP A 446 -2.70 28.66 28.68
C ASP A 446 -1.47 28.16 29.44
N ILE A 447 -0.33 28.07 28.75
CA ILE A 447 0.95 27.71 29.37
C ILE A 447 1.69 29.02 29.68
N PRO A 448 1.96 29.33 30.96
CA PRO A 448 2.70 30.54 31.32
C PRO A 448 4.08 30.52 30.64
N ALA A 449 4.43 31.61 29.96
CA ALA A 449 5.75 31.76 29.37
C ALA A 449 6.81 31.81 30.47
N THR A 450 7.68 30.80 30.57
CA THR A 450 8.84 30.82 31.48
C THR A 450 10.02 31.60 30.89
N ALA A 451 10.76 32.31 31.74
CA ALA A 451 11.69 33.38 31.36
C ALA A 451 13.16 32.95 31.13
N ALA A 452 13.43 31.76 30.56
CA ALA A 452 14.80 31.37 30.21
C ALA A 452 15.18 31.92 28.83
N LYS A 453 16.36 32.56 28.72
CA LYS A 453 16.88 33.13 27.46
C LYS A 453 17.41 31.99 26.56
N PRO A 454 17.01 31.90 25.27
CA PRO A 454 17.57 30.94 24.33
C PRO A 454 19.07 31.19 24.09
N ARG A 455 19.81 30.13 23.75
CA ARG A 455 21.20 30.23 23.24
C ARG A 455 21.27 31.13 21.98
N ASP A 456 22.35 31.88 21.83
CA ASP A 456 22.53 32.80 20.70
C ASP A 456 22.75 32.07 19.36
N ARG A 457 23.29 30.84 19.38
CA ARG A 457 23.38 29.94 18.22
C ARG A 457 22.53 28.69 18.39
N GLN A 458 21.89 28.26 17.30
CA GLN A 458 21.11 27.03 17.24
C GLN A 458 21.68 26.10 16.17
N ILE A 459 21.34 24.82 16.29
CA ILE A 459 21.65 23.80 15.28
C ILE A 459 20.34 23.26 14.72
N LEU A 460 20.15 23.33 13.41
CA LEU A 460 19.05 22.67 12.72
C LEU A 460 19.59 21.45 11.99
N CYS A 461 19.11 20.27 12.35
CA CYS A 461 19.42 19.02 11.68
C CYS A 461 18.22 18.53 10.88
N LEU A 462 18.44 18.23 9.61
CA LEU A 462 17.46 17.60 8.73
C LEU A 462 18.00 16.27 8.25
N SER A 463 17.09 15.35 7.94
CA SER A 463 17.46 14.07 7.34
C SER A 463 16.33 13.44 6.55
N ALA A 464 16.65 12.55 5.63
CA ALA A 464 15.70 11.71 4.93
C ALA A 464 16.32 10.36 4.52
N LYS A 465 15.48 9.42 4.08
CA LYS A 465 15.95 8.11 3.58
C LYS A 465 16.62 8.20 2.21
N THR A 466 16.33 9.24 1.44
CA THR A 466 16.89 9.50 0.11
C THR A 466 17.29 10.96 -0.03
N GLU A 467 18.17 11.24 -0.98
CA GLU A 467 18.64 12.61 -1.27
C GLU A 467 17.49 13.51 -1.74
N SER A 468 16.64 13.04 -2.66
CA SER A 468 15.47 13.76 -3.17
C SER A 468 14.43 14.07 -2.11
N ALA A 469 14.20 13.17 -1.14
CA ALA A 469 13.35 13.47 0.01
C ALA A 469 13.98 14.53 0.93
N LEU A 470 15.30 14.55 1.09
CA LEU A 470 15.99 15.57 1.88
C LEU A 470 15.89 16.96 1.23
N GLU A 471 16.05 17.04 -0.09
CA GLU A 471 15.88 18.30 -0.83
C GLU A 471 14.47 18.86 -0.68
N ARG A 472 13.43 18.04 -0.90
CA ARG A 472 12.04 18.45 -0.71
C ARG A 472 11.75 18.88 0.73
N ARG A 473 12.41 18.27 1.71
CA ARG A 473 12.28 18.63 3.13
C ARG A 473 12.88 20.01 3.42
N VAL A 474 14.03 20.33 2.83
CA VAL A 474 14.67 21.65 2.93
C VAL A 474 13.76 22.72 2.31
N GLU A 475 13.23 22.45 1.12
CA GLU A 475 12.31 23.35 0.41
C GLU A 475 11.03 23.59 1.19
N ALA A 476 10.37 22.53 1.66
CA ALA A 476 9.13 22.63 2.45
C ALA A 476 9.34 23.47 3.73
N LEU A 477 10.47 23.31 4.41
CA LEU A 477 10.79 24.13 5.58
C LEU A 477 11.09 25.58 5.20
N ALA A 478 11.80 25.83 4.09
CA ALA A 478 12.07 27.18 3.62
C ALA A 478 10.77 27.94 3.31
N ASP A 479 9.83 27.29 2.60
CA ASP A 479 8.54 27.85 2.23
C ASP A 479 7.65 28.12 3.46
N ASP A 480 7.60 27.18 4.40
CA ASP A 480 6.84 27.34 5.64
C ASP A 480 7.35 28.51 6.49
N LEU A 481 8.67 28.65 6.63
CA LEU A 481 9.27 29.75 7.36
C LEU A 481 8.99 31.12 6.70
N GLN A 482 8.81 31.16 5.38
CA GLN A 482 8.44 32.40 4.68
C GLN A 482 7.02 32.86 5.03
N GLN A 483 6.10 31.92 5.27
CA GLN A 483 4.70 32.21 5.57
C GLN A 483 4.45 32.49 7.07
N ARG A 484 5.27 31.93 7.97
CA ARG A 484 5.07 32.01 9.43
C ARG A 484 6.16 32.80 10.12
N SER A 485 5.96 34.11 10.26
CA SER A 485 6.92 35.02 10.91
C SER A 485 6.98 34.88 12.44
N ASP A 486 5.94 34.31 13.06
CA ASP A 486 5.72 34.16 14.51
C ASP A 486 6.56 33.06 15.18
N LEU A 487 7.13 32.13 14.42
CA LEU A 487 7.92 31.03 14.96
C LEU A 487 9.31 31.49 15.45
N GLU A 488 9.69 31.04 16.64
CA GLU A 488 11.02 31.25 17.23
C GLU A 488 12.06 30.25 16.69
N LEU A 489 13.28 30.73 16.42
CA LEU A 489 14.37 29.91 15.85
C LEU A 489 14.67 28.67 16.70
N ALA A 490 14.72 28.85 18.02
CA ALA A 490 15.05 27.81 18.97
C ALA A 490 14.01 26.66 18.97
N ASP A 491 12.73 27.00 18.84
CA ASP A 491 11.63 26.04 18.82
C ASP A 491 11.62 25.23 17.50
N ILE A 492 11.96 25.88 16.38
CA ILE A 492 12.16 25.21 15.08
C ILE A 492 13.27 24.16 15.18
N CYS A 493 14.45 24.58 15.65
CA CYS A 493 15.61 23.70 15.77
C CYS A 493 15.34 22.53 16.72
N ALA A 494 14.80 22.80 17.91
CA ALA A 494 14.53 21.73 18.88
C ALA A 494 13.45 20.76 18.41
N THR A 495 12.38 21.24 17.76
CA THR A 495 11.34 20.36 17.20
C THR A 495 11.91 19.48 16.09
N ALA A 496 12.74 20.03 15.21
CA ALA A 496 13.37 19.27 14.12
C ALA A 496 14.35 18.22 14.65
N ASN A 497 15.13 18.54 15.69
CA ASN A 497 16.16 17.66 16.23
C ASN A 497 15.59 16.60 17.20
N ALA A 498 14.79 17.01 18.18
CA ALA A 498 14.29 16.12 19.22
C ALA A 498 12.99 15.40 18.83
N GLY A 499 12.19 16.00 17.93
CA GLY A 499 10.85 15.55 17.59
C GLY A 499 10.72 14.87 16.24
N ARG A 500 11.81 14.48 15.60
CA ARG A 500 11.82 13.79 14.29
C ARG A 500 12.71 12.55 14.32
N SER A 501 12.45 11.62 13.42
CA SER A 501 13.38 10.50 13.16
C SER A 501 14.58 11.01 12.34
N HIS A 502 15.77 10.51 12.66
CA HIS A 502 16.99 10.80 11.90
C HIS A 502 17.35 9.63 10.98
N PHE A 503 17.62 9.94 9.71
CA PHE A 503 17.89 8.97 8.65
C PHE A 503 19.32 9.13 8.08
N THR A 504 19.68 8.36 7.07
CA THR A 504 21.05 8.27 6.52
C THR A 504 21.49 9.52 5.76
N HIS A 505 20.63 10.15 4.97
CA HIS A 505 20.97 11.42 4.32
C HIS A 505 20.74 12.55 5.31
N ARG A 506 21.79 13.29 5.68
CA ARG A 506 21.78 14.25 6.78
C ARG A 506 22.36 15.60 6.36
N LEU A 507 21.71 16.68 6.79
CA LEU A 507 22.22 18.05 6.67
C LEU A 507 22.11 18.75 8.02
N ALA A 508 23.07 19.63 8.30
CA ALA A 508 23.06 20.49 9.48
C ALA A 508 23.27 21.95 9.09
N PHE A 509 22.57 22.86 9.78
CA PHE A 509 22.68 24.30 9.65
C PHE A 509 22.93 24.93 11.01
N LEU A 510 23.76 25.98 11.06
CA LEU A 510 24.13 26.68 12.31
C LEU A 510 23.70 28.15 12.29
N PRO A 511 22.38 28.43 12.27
CA PRO A 511 21.88 29.80 12.28
C PRO A 511 22.01 30.47 13.65
N SER A 512 22.23 31.78 13.64
CA SER A 512 22.11 32.68 14.80
C SER A 512 20.80 33.47 14.78
N THR A 513 20.15 33.56 13.62
CA THR A 513 18.83 34.21 13.47
C THR A 513 17.94 33.43 12.50
N LYS A 514 16.62 33.62 12.62
CA LYS A 514 15.65 33.03 11.69
C LYS A 514 15.86 33.49 10.24
N ALA A 515 16.18 34.77 10.03
CA ALA A 515 16.48 35.31 8.70
C ALA A 515 17.72 34.64 8.08
N GLN A 516 18.76 34.41 8.90
CA GLN A 516 19.93 33.66 8.46
C GLN A 516 19.57 32.21 8.12
N LEU A 517 18.73 31.55 8.94
CA LEU A 517 18.28 30.18 8.64
C LEU A 517 17.55 30.12 7.29
N GLN A 518 16.62 31.04 7.03
CA GLN A 518 15.90 31.11 5.75
C GLN A 518 16.86 31.26 4.57
N GLN A 519 17.84 32.16 4.67
CA GLN A 519 18.86 32.34 3.63
C GLN A 519 19.68 31.07 3.43
N MET A 520 20.10 30.39 4.51
CA MET A 520 20.87 29.15 4.42
C MET A 520 20.06 28.02 3.77
N LEU A 521 18.76 27.89 4.08
CA LEU A 521 17.89 26.89 3.46
C LEU A 521 17.68 27.18 1.97
N GLN A 522 17.39 28.43 1.59
CA GLN A 522 17.19 28.85 0.20
C GLN A 522 18.47 28.68 -0.65
N ALA A 523 19.62 29.07 -0.10
CA ALA A 523 20.91 28.93 -0.75
C ALA A 523 21.48 27.50 -0.64
N ARG A 524 20.78 26.60 0.06
CA ARG A 524 21.24 25.24 0.41
C ARG A 524 22.66 25.24 1.01
N GLN A 525 23.01 26.28 1.76
CA GLN A 525 24.29 26.45 2.45
C GLN A 525 24.25 25.72 3.80
N ALA A 526 24.24 24.39 3.74
CA ALA A 526 24.47 23.57 4.91
C ALA A 526 25.94 23.62 5.33
N VAL A 527 26.22 23.13 6.55
CA VAL A 527 27.59 22.86 6.98
C VAL A 527 28.20 21.86 5.99
N ALA A 528 29.21 22.30 5.23
CA ALA A 528 29.88 21.44 4.26
C ALA A 528 30.56 20.27 5.01
N PRO A 529 30.43 19.02 4.53
CA PRO A 529 31.39 18.00 4.91
C PRO A 529 32.75 18.45 4.35
N LEU A 530 33.68 18.84 5.23
CA LEU A 530 35.05 19.18 4.83
C LEU A 530 35.80 17.88 4.46
N PRO A 531 36.63 17.83 3.40
CA PRO A 531 36.39 18.19 2.00
C PRO A 531 36.74 17.06 0.98
N GLN A 532 36.39 17.29 -0.29
CA GLN A 532 36.52 16.52 -1.56
C GLN A 532 37.83 15.77 -1.90
N ASN A 533 38.79 15.63 -0.98
CA ASN A 533 40.07 14.94 -1.22
C ASN A 533 40.04 13.44 -0.85
N TRP A 534 38.89 12.90 -0.46
CA TRP A 534 38.61 11.47 -0.50
C TRP A 534 38.54 11.05 -1.97
N GLY A 535 39.66 10.59 -2.50
CA GLY A 535 39.84 10.30 -3.92
C GLY A 535 38.69 9.44 -4.47
N ALA A 536 38.35 9.70 -5.73
CA ALA A 536 37.43 8.95 -6.58
C ALA A 536 37.87 7.49 -6.76
N ALA A 537 37.81 6.72 -5.69
CA ALA A 537 37.74 5.28 -5.66
C ALA A 537 36.50 4.97 -4.85
N SER A 538 35.38 4.87 -5.58
CA SER A 538 34.16 4.16 -5.21
C SER A 538 33.89 4.07 -3.70
N MET A 539 33.02 4.92 -3.17
CA MET A 539 32.15 4.46 -2.08
C MET A 539 31.52 3.16 -2.59
N PRO A 540 31.81 1.98 -2.02
CA PRO A 540 31.20 0.76 -2.48
C PRO A 540 29.69 0.92 -2.26
N GLU A 541 28.88 0.58 -3.26
CA GLU A 541 27.43 0.36 -3.14
C GLU A 541 27.12 -0.87 -2.27
N SER A 542 27.84 -1.08 -1.16
CA SER A 542 27.64 -2.21 -0.27
C SER A 542 26.97 -1.76 1.02
N ASP A 543 25.89 -2.45 1.38
CA ASP A 543 25.05 -2.41 2.59
C ASP A 543 25.75 -2.36 3.97
N SER A 544 27.07 -2.29 4.05
CA SER A 544 27.78 -2.06 5.30
C SER A 544 28.04 -0.56 5.48
N ALA A 545 27.11 0.14 6.15
CA ALA A 545 27.41 1.45 6.71
C ALA A 545 28.68 1.34 7.55
N GLN A 546 29.80 1.93 7.11
CA GLN A 546 31.00 2.00 7.93
C GLN A 546 30.62 2.69 9.24
N ARG A 547 30.77 1.97 10.35
CA ARG A 547 30.47 2.47 11.69
C ARG A 547 31.31 3.72 11.93
N LEU A 548 30.70 4.80 12.41
CA LEU A 548 31.41 6.01 12.78
C LEU A 548 32.25 5.72 14.03
N GLU A 549 33.57 5.69 13.89
CA GLU A 549 34.50 5.37 14.97
C GLU A 549 35.16 6.67 15.47
N ILE A 550 34.84 7.05 16.70
CA ILE A 550 35.19 8.35 17.29
C ILE A 550 36.30 8.18 18.33
N ALA A 551 37.37 8.94 18.20
CA ALA A 551 38.39 9.06 19.23
C ALA A 551 38.15 10.30 20.11
N PHE A 552 38.29 10.16 21.43
CA PHE A 552 38.44 11.32 22.32
C PHE A 552 39.92 11.57 22.57
N TYR A 553 40.37 12.74 22.15
CA TYR A 553 41.72 13.21 22.39
C TYR A 553 41.73 14.24 23.51
N PHE A 554 42.50 13.99 24.56
CA PHE A 554 42.66 14.86 25.72
C PHE A 554 43.96 15.65 25.56
N PRO A 555 43.91 16.91 25.10
CA PRO A 555 45.10 17.70 24.85
C PRO A 555 45.84 18.05 26.15
N PRO A 556 47.13 18.43 26.07
CA PRO A 556 47.85 18.94 27.22
C PRO A 556 47.26 20.26 27.73
N ALA A 557 47.73 20.74 28.88
CA ALA A 557 47.30 22.04 29.41
C ALA A 557 47.71 23.15 28.43
N THR A 558 46.73 23.68 27.68
CA THR A 558 46.91 24.78 26.74
C THR A 558 46.70 26.12 27.44
N SER A 559 47.26 27.21 26.90
CA SER A 559 47.04 28.59 27.37
C SER A 559 45.64 29.09 26.99
N GLN A 560 44.59 28.40 27.42
CA GLN A 560 43.21 28.85 27.27
C GLN A 560 42.90 29.97 28.26
N PRO A 561 42.06 30.94 27.90
CA PRO A 561 41.61 31.94 28.86
C PRO A 561 40.85 31.26 30.03
N PRO A 562 40.95 31.80 31.26
CA PRO A 562 40.18 31.31 32.41
C PRO A 562 38.66 31.33 32.18
N SER A 563 38.16 32.11 31.22
CA SER A 563 36.74 32.17 30.84
C SER A 563 36.26 31.08 29.88
N ALA A 564 37.14 30.24 29.29
CA ALA A 564 36.69 29.20 28.36
C ALA A 564 35.74 28.20 29.04
N GLY A 565 34.61 27.90 28.40
CA GLY A 565 33.54 27.08 28.97
C GLY A 565 32.57 27.80 29.91
N ALA A 566 32.75 29.11 30.16
CA ALA A 566 31.85 29.86 31.05
C ALA A 566 30.41 29.91 30.53
N SER A 567 30.22 30.07 29.21
CA SER A 567 28.88 30.08 28.62
C SER A 567 28.18 28.72 28.75
N LEU A 568 28.95 27.62 28.70
CA LEU A 568 28.46 26.27 28.94
C LEU A 568 28.07 26.07 30.41
N TYR A 569 28.83 26.60 31.37
CA TYR A 569 28.47 26.54 32.80
C TYR A 569 27.14 27.25 33.10
N GLU A 570 26.87 28.39 32.45
CA GLU A 570 25.63 29.12 32.64
C GLU A 570 24.41 28.37 32.07
N SER A 571 24.57 27.73 30.91
CA SER A 571 23.43 27.30 30.07
C SER A 571 23.29 25.80 29.82
N ALA A 572 24.31 24.98 30.10
CA ALA A 572 24.29 23.53 29.98
C ALA A 572 24.29 22.86 31.38
N PRO A 573 23.15 22.29 31.83
CA PRO A 573 23.04 21.69 33.16
C PRO A 573 24.04 20.58 33.43
N GLN A 574 24.31 19.70 32.45
CA GLN A 574 25.22 18.57 32.66
C GLN A 574 26.67 19.05 32.79
N PHE A 575 27.08 20.04 32.00
CA PHE A 575 28.40 20.66 32.12
C PHE A 575 28.58 21.34 33.48
N ARG A 576 27.58 22.12 33.92
CA ARG A 576 27.59 22.75 35.25
C ARG A 576 27.70 21.73 36.37
N ALA A 577 26.88 20.68 36.34
CA ALA A 577 26.90 19.62 37.35
C ALA A 577 28.25 18.92 37.41
N ALA A 578 28.90 18.68 36.26
CA ALA A 578 30.23 18.09 36.19
C ALA A 578 31.31 19.00 36.79
N ILE A 579 31.27 20.31 36.49
CA ILE A 579 32.16 21.30 37.10
C ILE A 579 31.95 21.36 38.62
N ASP A 580 30.70 21.43 39.07
CA ASP A 580 30.36 21.52 40.49
C ASP A 580 30.84 20.26 41.25
N ALA A 581 30.64 19.07 40.67
CA ALA A 581 31.13 17.81 41.24
C ALA A 581 32.67 17.76 41.34
N CYS A 582 33.39 18.26 40.33
CA CYS A 582 34.84 18.38 40.39
C CYS A 582 35.27 19.35 41.51
N VAL A 583 34.61 20.50 41.62
CA VAL A 583 34.94 21.51 42.62
C VAL A 583 34.64 21.03 44.05
N ASP A 584 33.60 20.23 44.25
CA ASP A 584 33.28 19.64 45.55
C ASP A 584 34.32 18.60 46.03
N CYS A 585 35.16 18.07 45.13
CA CYS A 585 36.29 17.21 45.47
C CYS A 585 37.55 17.98 45.94
N LEU A 586 37.58 19.31 45.84
CA LEU A 586 38.72 20.14 46.25
C LEU A 586 38.66 20.48 47.75
N GLU A 587 39.81 20.45 48.44
CA GLU A 587 39.93 20.75 49.87
C GLU A 587 40.32 22.24 50.10
N GLY A 588 39.79 22.88 51.14
CA GLY A 588 40.24 24.22 51.59
C GLY A 588 39.79 25.42 50.73
N GLY A 589 40.56 26.52 50.77
CA GLY A 589 40.22 27.79 50.11
C GLY A 589 40.29 27.77 48.57
N ASP A 590 40.73 26.66 47.97
CA ASP A 590 40.88 26.50 46.52
C ASP A 590 39.53 26.52 45.79
N ARG A 591 38.47 25.99 46.43
CA ARG A 591 37.08 26.05 45.91
C ARG A 591 36.59 27.48 45.69
N GLU A 592 36.82 28.35 46.68
CA GLU A 592 36.34 29.74 46.68
C GLU A 592 37.03 30.59 45.60
N LEU A 593 38.16 30.10 45.07
CA LEU A 593 38.99 30.79 44.08
C LEU A 593 38.84 30.20 42.67
N LEU A 594 38.79 28.88 42.50
CA LEU A 594 38.71 28.22 41.19
C LEU A 594 37.31 28.31 40.57
N LEU A 595 36.24 28.20 41.37
CA LEU A 595 34.88 28.22 40.84
C LEU A 595 34.51 29.55 40.15
N PRO A 596 34.80 30.74 40.73
CA PRO A 596 34.58 32.01 40.03
C PRO A 596 35.35 32.14 38.71
N MET A 597 36.54 31.53 38.60
CA MET A 597 37.31 31.52 37.35
C MET A 597 36.63 30.64 36.29
N LEU A 598 36.23 29.43 36.65
CA LEU A 598 35.50 28.51 35.76
C LEU A 598 34.13 29.08 35.31
N GLN A 599 33.53 29.96 36.12
CA GLN A 599 32.32 30.72 35.80
C GLN A 599 32.56 31.96 34.93
N GLY A 600 33.82 32.31 34.63
CA GLY A 600 34.15 33.54 33.89
C GLY A 600 33.86 34.84 34.66
N LYS A 601 33.66 34.79 35.98
CA LYS A 601 33.31 35.96 36.82
C LYS A 601 34.51 36.76 37.33
N VAL A 602 35.74 36.38 36.94
CA VAL A 602 36.98 37.04 37.32
C VAL A 602 37.64 37.63 36.07
N ALA A 603 37.74 38.96 35.98
CA ALA A 603 38.42 39.66 34.88
C ALA A 603 39.93 39.85 35.15
N PRO A 604 40.82 39.83 34.13
CA PRO A 604 42.16 40.37 34.25
C PRO A 604 42.07 41.91 34.25
N VAL A 605 42.34 42.56 35.37
CA VAL A 605 42.27 44.03 35.50
C VAL A 605 43.46 44.68 34.77
N PRO A 606 43.26 45.64 33.85
CA PRO A 606 44.30 46.57 33.44
C PRO A 606 44.43 47.68 34.50
N SER A 607 45.66 47.88 34.99
CA SER A 607 46.16 49.04 35.77
C SER A 607 45.63 49.28 37.21
N SER A 608 46.33 48.66 38.18
CA SER A 608 46.75 49.15 39.53
C SER A 608 45.71 49.57 40.60
N PRO A 609 46.03 49.44 41.91
CA PRO A 609 46.54 48.29 42.65
C PRO A 609 45.55 47.82 43.77
N PRO A 610 45.38 46.51 44.00
CA PRO A 610 44.81 46.01 45.26
C PRO A 610 45.70 45.00 46.00
N GLU A 611 45.69 45.08 47.34
CA GLU A 611 46.19 44.04 48.24
C GLU A 611 45.30 42.79 48.15
N LYS A 612 45.62 41.95 47.16
CA LYS A 612 45.33 40.51 46.95
C LYS A 612 45.24 40.29 45.43
N ASN A 613 46.39 40.45 44.78
CA ASN A 613 46.54 40.23 43.35
C ASN A 613 46.58 38.71 43.06
N LEU A 614 45.72 38.26 42.15
CA LEU A 614 45.99 37.06 41.36
C LEU A 614 47.16 37.38 40.41
N PRO A 615 48.22 36.57 40.37
CA PRO A 615 49.34 36.82 39.45
C PRO A 615 48.87 36.80 37.99
N GLN A 616 49.45 37.64 37.13
CA GLN A 616 49.20 37.67 35.68
C GLN A 616 49.41 36.30 35.00
N ASN A 617 50.15 35.40 35.65
CA ASN A 617 50.29 33.99 35.29
C ASN A 617 49.80 33.13 36.47
N LEU A 618 48.69 32.41 36.27
CA LEU A 618 48.20 31.41 37.24
C LEU A 618 49.29 30.38 37.54
N PRO A 619 49.45 29.90 38.79
CA PRO A 619 50.35 28.79 39.10
C PRO A 619 50.10 27.57 38.20
N GLN A 620 51.16 26.85 37.82
CA GLN A 620 51.08 25.74 36.87
C GLN A 620 50.07 24.65 37.31
N ASN A 621 50.04 24.32 38.60
CA ASN A 621 49.08 23.36 39.18
C ASN A 621 47.62 23.83 39.04
N TRP A 622 47.37 25.14 39.08
CA TRP A 622 46.04 25.71 38.86
C TRP A 622 45.65 25.64 37.39
N GLN A 623 46.57 25.95 36.47
CA GLN A 623 46.32 25.82 35.04
C GLN A 623 46.01 24.37 34.65
N GLN A 624 46.78 23.42 35.19
CA GLN A 624 46.55 21.99 34.98
C GLN A 624 45.22 21.51 35.57
N SER A 625 44.85 21.98 36.77
CA SER A 625 43.59 21.60 37.41
C SER A 625 42.38 22.19 36.69
N ILE A 626 42.44 23.47 36.25
CA ILE A 626 41.39 24.08 35.43
C ILE A 626 41.22 23.33 34.11
N ALA A 627 42.32 22.97 33.45
CA ALA A 627 42.29 22.18 32.23
C ALA A 627 41.63 20.81 32.49
N ALA A 628 42.07 20.07 33.52
CA ALA A 628 41.52 18.76 33.86
C ALA A 628 40.02 18.82 34.19
N ILE A 629 39.59 19.78 35.02
CA ILE A 629 38.18 19.98 35.39
C ILE A 629 37.31 20.25 34.15
N ARG A 630 37.77 21.10 33.23
CA ARG A 630 37.06 21.36 31.97
C ARG A 630 37.00 20.12 31.08
N GLN A 631 38.10 19.38 30.95
CA GLN A 631 38.13 18.17 30.13
C GLN A 631 37.16 17.12 30.68
N VAL A 632 37.12 16.94 32.01
CA VAL A 632 36.12 16.08 32.69
C VAL A 632 34.69 16.52 32.34
N ALA A 633 34.39 17.82 32.46
CA ALA A 633 33.05 18.34 32.18
C ALA A 633 32.65 18.21 30.70
N LEU A 634 33.58 18.46 29.77
CA LEU A 634 33.36 18.27 28.33
C LEU A 634 33.16 16.80 27.96
N THR A 635 33.93 15.89 28.55
CA THR A 635 33.74 14.44 28.35
C THR A 635 32.36 13.99 28.82
N GLN A 636 31.94 14.42 30.01
CA GLN A 636 30.59 14.11 30.50
C GLN A 636 29.51 14.69 29.60
N LEU A 637 29.70 15.90 29.08
CA LEU A 637 28.76 16.55 28.17
C LEU A 637 28.60 15.78 26.85
N TRP A 638 29.71 15.42 26.19
CA TRP A 638 29.67 14.63 24.94
C TRP A 638 29.02 13.25 25.15
N ARG A 639 29.38 12.55 26.24
CA ARG A 639 28.75 11.28 26.60
C ARG A 639 27.26 11.41 26.90
N ALA A 640 26.85 12.47 27.60
CA ALA A 640 25.43 12.75 27.87
C ALA A 640 24.62 13.00 26.58
N TRP A 641 25.27 13.44 25.50
CA TRP A 641 24.66 13.58 24.18
C TRP A 641 24.66 12.29 23.35
N GLY A 642 25.12 11.17 23.91
CA GLY A 642 25.19 9.87 23.25
C GLY A 642 26.45 9.66 22.42
N ILE A 643 27.41 10.59 22.47
CA ILE A 643 28.68 10.47 21.75
C ILE A 643 29.69 9.75 22.65
N GLU A 644 29.90 8.46 22.37
CA GLU A 644 30.88 7.63 23.07
C GLU A 644 32.13 7.42 22.20
N PRO A 645 33.33 7.49 22.78
CA PRO A 645 34.56 7.20 22.07
C PRO A 645 34.83 5.69 21.96
N THR A 646 35.33 5.28 20.80
CA THR A 646 35.94 3.96 20.57
C THR A 646 37.30 3.85 21.25
N VAL A 647 38.05 4.95 21.22
CA VAL A 647 39.38 5.05 21.84
C VAL A 647 39.53 6.39 22.54
N ILE A 648 40.21 6.36 23.68
CA ILE A 648 40.54 7.55 24.47
C ILE A 648 42.06 7.66 24.52
N VAL A 649 42.57 8.84 24.18
CA VAL A 649 44.00 9.12 24.13
C VAL A 649 44.28 10.46 24.77
N GLY A 650 45.29 10.54 25.64
CA GLY A 650 45.67 11.79 26.28
C GLY A 650 47.14 12.12 26.07
N ASP A 651 47.48 13.39 26.26
CA ASP A 651 48.87 13.88 26.26
C ASP A 651 49.09 14.81 27.47
N GLY A 652 50.23 14.65 28.15
CA GLY A 652 50.56 15.37 29.38
C GLY A 652 49.49 15.22 30.47
N ILE A 653 48.85 16.32 30.87
CA ILE A 653 47.74 16.28 31.85
C ILE A 653 46.53 15.48 31.33
N GLY A 654 46.35 15.46 30.01
CA GLY A 654 45.28 14.74 29.35
C GLY A 654 45.38 13.23 29.52
N GLU A 655 46.58 12.67 29.74
CA GLU A 655 46.74 11.23 30.07
C GLU A 655 46.04 10.86 31.38
N ARG A 656 46.10 11.75 32.39
CA ARG A 656 45.42 11.52 33.67
C ARG A 656 43.91 11.63 33.51
N VAL A 657 43.44 12.59 32.70
CA VAL A 657 42.01 12.72 32.41
C VAL A 657 41.51 11.52 31.58
N ALA A 658 42.31 11.04 30.63
CA ALA A 658 42.04 9.81 29.88
C ALA A 658 41.93 8.59 30.80
N ALA A 659 42.82 8.45 31.79
CA ALA A 659 42.75 7.39 32.81
C ALA A 659 41.50 7.51 33.69
N TRP A 660 41.03 8.72 33.99
CA TRP A 660 39.73 8.92 34.65
C TRP A 660 38.57 8.55 33.73
N ALA A 661 38.60 8.99 32.47
CA ALA A 661 37.54 8.74 31.49
C ALA A 661 37.39 7.25 31.14
N SER A 662 38.47 6.45 31.27
CA SER A 662 38.48 4.99 31.15
C SER A 662 38.05 4.25 32.43
N GLY A 663 37.88 4.96 33.56
CA GLY A 663 37.55 4.39 34.86
C GLY A 663 38.74 3.85 35.67
N SER A 664 39.98 4.03 35.19
CA SER A 664 41.21 3.57 35.86
C SER A 664 41.66 4.49 37.00
N LEU A 665 41.16 5.74 37.04
CA LEU A 665 41.50 6.74 38.05
C LEU A 665 40.22 7.37 38.63
N SER A 666 40.13 7.55 39.95
CA SER A 666 39.00 8.22 40.57
C SER A 666 39.04 9.73 40.34
N LEU A 667 37.87 10.40 40.36
CA LEU A 667 37.79 11.86 40.17
C LEU A 667 38.57 12.61 41.27
N SER A 668 38.47 12.16 42.52
CA SER A 668 39.20 12.74 43.65
C SER A 668 40.71 12.58 43.50
N ASP A 669 41.18 11.42 43.01
CA ASP A 669 42.60 11.18 42.79
C ASP A 669 43.16 12.00 41.63
N LEU A 670 42.39 12.15 40.53
CA LEU A 670 42.74 13.02 39.41
C LEU A 670 43.04 14.44 39.92
N LEU A 671 42.09 15.04 40.66
CA LEU A 671 42.21 16.42 41.13
C LEU A 671 43.29 16.59 42.20
N ARG A 672 43.46 15.62 43.10
CA ARG A 672 44.56 15.61 44.07
C ARG A 672 45.91 15.61 43.37
N GLN A 673 46.06 14.81 42.31
CA GLN A 673 47.29 14.72 41.52
C GLN A 673 47.58 16.00 40.73
N THR A 674 46.58 16.64 40.14
CA THR A 674 46.77 17.90 39.40
C THR A 674 47.13 19.07 40.32
N MET A 675 46.59 19.09 41.54
CA MET A 675 46.88 20.15 42.52
C MET A 675 48.24 20.00 43.21
N ALA A 676 48.73 18.77 43.37
CA ALA A 676 50.01 18.46 44.02
C ALA A 676 51.25 18.70 43.14
N GLN A 677 51.07 18.93 41.83
CA GLN A 677 52.17 18.97 40.86
C GLN A 677 52.81 20.38 40.78
N THR A 678 53.90 20.61 41.52
CA THR A 678 54.57 21.93 41.62
C THR A 678 55.83 22.10 40.76
N ASP A 679 56.37 21.03 40.15
CA ASP A 679 57.67 21.07 39.45
C ASP A 679 57.58 21.34 37.94
N SER A 680 58.56 22.12 37.46
CA SER A 680 58.73 22.54 36.06
C SER A 680 59.35 21.42 35.20
N ALA A 681 58.52 20.66 34.48
CA ALA A 681 59.01 20.00 33.27
C ALA A 681 59.15 21.04 32.14
N PRO A 682 60.16 20.95 31.26
CA PRO A 682 60.27 21.84 30.11
C PRO A 682 58.99 21.79 29.27
N GLN A 683 58.51 22.95 28.83
CA GLN A 683 57.52 23.02 27.74
C GLN A 683 58.17 22.43 26.48
N ASP A 684 58.04 21.12 26.27
CA ASP A 684 58.21 20.55 24.94
C ASP A 684 57.16 21.19 24.02
N SER A 685 57.61 21.56 22.82
CA SER A 685 56.92 22.38 21.82
C SER A 685 55.37 22.25 21.83
N PRO A 686 54.60 23.32 22.08
CA PRO A 686 53.17 23.24 22.40
C PRO A 686 52.17 22.87 21.28
N GLU A 687 52.59 22.41 20.11
CA GLU A 687 51.74 22.57 18.90
C GLU A 687 51.57 21.31 18.04
N ARG A 688 52.04 20.14 18.46
CA ARG A 688 51.85 18.88 17.70
C ARG A 688 51.22 17.80 18.54
N ILE A 689 50.16 17.16 18.02
CA ILE A 689 49.59 15.93 18.59
C ILE A 689 50.73 14.91 18.69
N GLY A 690 50.94 14.30 19.86
CA GLY A 690 51.97 13.29 20.05
C GLY A 690 51.90 12.19 18.98
N ALA A 691 53.03 11.84 18.38
CA ALA A 691 53.08 10.83 17.30
C ALA A 691 52.48 9.47 17.74
N ALA A 692 52.63 9.13 19.03
CA ALA A 692 52.00 7.96 19.64
C ALA A 692 50.47 8.09 19.67
N ALA A 693 49.93 9.26 20.03
CA ALA A 693 48.50 9.49 20.05
C ALA A 693 47.87 9.38 18.66
N MET A 694 48.52 9.95 17.64
CA MET A 694 48.13 9.79 16.24
C MET A 694 48.17 8.33 15.78
N ALA A 695 49.20 7.57 16.18
CA ALA A 695 49.32 6.16 15.85
C ALA A 695 48.18 5.34 16.48
N THR A 696 47.89 5.54 17.76
CA THR A 696 46.80 4.85 18.47
C THR A 696 45.43 5.14 17.85
N ILE A 697 45.13 6.40 17.50
CA ILE A 697 43.87 6.78 16.85
C ILE A 697 43.73 6.09 15.48
N ARG A 698 44.82 6.03 14.71
CA ARG A 698 44.83 5.35 13.39
C ARG A 698 44.73 3.84 13.51
N GLU A 699 45.42 3.21 14.47
CA GLU A 699 45.35 1.77 14.75
C GLU A 699 43.95 1.35 15.20
N ALA A 700 43.26 2.21 15.95
CA ALA A 700 41.86 2.01 16.33
C ALA A 700 40.87 2.17 15.16
N GLY A 701 41.34 2.56 13.97
CA GLY A 701 40.48 2.73 12.79
C GLY A 701 39.52 3.92 12.88
N CYS A 702 39.78 4.89 13.77
CA CYS A 702 38.92 6.05 13.94
C CYS A 702 38.97 6.96 12.71
N ASN A 703 37.80 7.44 12.30
CA ASN A 703 37.63 8.42 11.20
C ASN A 703 37.29 9.83 11.73
N VAL A 704 36.96 9.96 13.01
CA VAL A 704 36.78 11.24 13.70
C VAL A 704 37.59 11.27 15.00
N ALA A 705 38.27 12.37 15.29
CA ALA A 705 38.91 12.63 16.57
C ALA A 705 38.39 13.96 17.15
N ILE A 706 37.78 13.91 18.34
CA ILE A 706 37.29 15.07 19.06
C ILE A 706 38.31 15.45 20.14
N ALA A 707 38.92 16.62 19.99
CA ALA A 707 39.70 17.22 21.05
C ALA A 707 38.77 17.69 22.18
N ILE A 708 38.89 17.06 23.33
CA ILE A 708 38.20 17.42 24.57
C ILE A 708 38.92 18.62 25.17
N GLY A 709 38.69 19.81 24.61
CA GLY A 709 39.41 21.06 24.94
C GLY A 709 39.61 21.93 23.70
N SER A 710 40.55 22.86 23.79
CA SER A 710 40.98 23.73 22.68
C SER A 710 42.14 23.10 21.89
N MET A 711 42.14 23.30 20.58
CA MET A 711 43.22 22.90 19.68
C MET A 711 43.53 24.04 18.68
N SER A 712 44.81 24.36 18.47
CA SER A 712 45.25 25.40 17.54
C SER A 712 45.41 24.82 16.13
N ALA A 713 44.38 24.97 15.29
CA ALA A 713 44.38 24.68 13.83
C ALA A 713 44.69 23.22 13.38
N PRO A 714 44.23 22.78 12.19
CA PRO A 714 44.39 21.39 11.75
C PRO A 714 45.83 21.11 11.30
N ILE A 715 46.49 20.13 11.91
CA ILE A 715 47.73 19.55 11.42
C ILE A 715 47.41 18.72 10.18
N GLU A 716 48.15 18.92 9.09
CA GLU A 716 48.00 18.28 7.78
C GLU A 716 47.52 16.81 7.84
N THR A 717 46.38 16.60 7.20
CA THR A 717 45.72 15.31 6.98
C THR A 717 46.59 14.41 6.11
N SER A 718 47.20 13.42 6.75
CA SER A 718 47.51 12.15 6.09
C SER A 718 46.58 11.09 6.71
N GLY A 719 45.85 10.33 5.89
CA GLY A 719 44.84 9.37 6.35
C GLY A 719 43.47 10.00 6.65
N ASN A 720 42.41 9.25 6.38
CA ASN A 720 40.99 9.64 6.44
C ASN A 720 40.48 9.97 7.88
N LEU A 721 41.09 10.92 8.59
CA LEU A 721 40.74 11.30 9.97
C LEU A 721 40.33 12.79 10.06
N LEU A 722 39.11 13.06 10.52
CA LEU A 722 38.58 14.41 10.78
C LEU A 722 38.86 14.84 12.21
N TRP A 723 39.51 16.00 12.39
CA TRP A 723 39.75 16.59 13.71
C TRP A 723 38.69 17.64 14.06
N LEU A 724 38.08 17.47 15.23
CA LEU A 724 37.08 18.36 15.81
C LEU A 724 37.53 18.88 17.16
N SER A 725 36.97 20.00 17.64
CA SER A 725 37.33 20.59 18.93
C SER A 725 36.09 20.88 19.77
N SER A 726 36.24 20.80 21.09
CA SER A 726 35.15 21.11 22.01
C SER A 726 35.14 22.58 22.42
N LEU A 727 36.31 23.23 22.45
CA LEU A 727 36.50 24.64 22.74
C LEU A 727 37.52 25.26 21.77
N ASP A 728 37.62 26.58 21.77
CA ASP A 728 38.58 27.35 20.98
C ASP A 728 38.91 28.65 21.75
N SER A 729 40.13 29.16 21.63
CA SER A 729 40.54 30.36 22.37
C SER A 729 39.95 31.67 21.81
N GLU A 730 39.50 31.69 20.55
CA GLU A 730 39.05 32.90 19.85
C GLU A 730 37.54 32.88 19.52
N ARG A 731 36.89 31.71 19.61
CA ARG A 731 35.49 31.52 19.24
C ARG A 731 34.61 31.21 20.45
N ASP A 732 33.33 31.56 20.34
CA ASP A 732 32.30 31.27 21.36
C ASP A 732 32.18 29.75 21.63
N ASP A 733 31.99 29.36 22.89
CA ASP A 733 32.01 27.94 23.28
C ASP A 733 30.90 27.14 22.57
N TRP A 734 29.68 27.68 22.52
CA TRP A 734 28.56 27.01 21.84
C TRP A 734 28.74 26.98 20.33
N GLN A 735 29.33 28.02 19.73
CA GLN A 735 29.67 28.02 18.31
C GLN A 735 30.60 26.86 17.94
N VAL A 736 31.65 26.63 18.74
CA VAL A 736 32.61 25.54 18.49
C VAL A 736 31.94 24.19 18.70
N LEU A 737 31.25 24.03 19.83
CA LEU A 737 30.66 22.77 20.23
C LEU A 737 29.53 22.32 19.30
N LEU A 738 28.62 23.22 18.90
CA LEU A 738 27.59 22.92 17.90
C LEU A 738 28.19 22.74 16.50
N GLY A 739 29.28 23.44 16.19
CA GLY A 739 30.07 23.23 14.98
C GLY A 739 30.58 21.80 14.87
N SER A 740 31.25 21.31 15.90
CA SER A 740 31.71 19.93 15.98
C SER A 740 30.54 18.94 15.98
N LEU A 741 29.50 19.18 16.79
CA LEU A 741 28.32 18.31 16.84
C LEU A 741 27.64 18.16 15.47
N SER A 742 27.57 19.25 14.69
CA SER A 742 27.00 19.21 13.34
C SER A 742 27.77 18.32 12.38
N GLN A 743 29.10 18.27 12.50
CA GLN A 743 29.95 17.41 11.68
C GLN A 743 29.75 15.93 12.05
N VAL A 744 29.77 15.61 13.34
CA VAL A 744 29.54 14.23 13.79
C VAL A 744 28.12 13.75 13.42
N TYR A 745 27.11 14.64 13.50
CA TYR A 745 25.76 14.33 13.02
C TYR A 745 25.71 13.97 11.54
N VAL A 746 26.30 14.81 10.68
CA VAL A 746 26.33 14.61 9.21
C VAL A 746 27.06 13.32 8.86
N LEU A 747 28.08 12.95 9.63
CA LEU A 747 28.83 11.69 9.48
C LEU A 747 28.10 10.44 10.01
N GLY A 748 26.93 10.60 10.63
CA GLY A 748 26.07 9.47 10.99
C GLY A 748 25.93 9.18 12.49
N ALA A 749 26.49 9.98 13.41
CA ALA A 749 26.29 9.74 14.85
C ALA A 749 24.83 9.89 15.29
N ASP A 750 24.40 9.02 16.20
CA ASP A 750 23.10 9.12 16.85
C ASP A 750 23.19 10.03 18.08
N ILE A 751 22.54 11.19 17.99
CA ILE A 751 22.60 12.22 19.02
C ILE A 751 21.34 12.16 19.90
N LEU A 752 21.55 12.21 21.22
CA LEU A 752 20.49 12.37 22.21
C LEU A 752 20.05 13.83 22.30
N TRP A 753 19.30 14.29 21.30
CA TRP A 753 18.89 15.70 21.20
C TRP A 753 18.11 16.26 22.40
N GLN A 754 17.39 15.43 23.14
CA GLN A 754 16.73 15.87 24.38
C GLN A 754 17.75 16.34 25.44
N ALA A 755 18.90 15.69 25.52
CA ALA A 755 19.99 16.09 26.43
C ALA A 755 20.70 17.36 25.92
N VAL A 756 20.83 17.54 24.60
CA VAL A 756 21.39 18.76 23.97
C VAL A 756 20.52 19.99 24.25
N GLU A 757 19.20 19.80 24.29
CA GLU A 757 18.23 20.85 24.57
C GLU A 757 17.89 20.98 26.07
N GLU A 758 18.51 20.19 26.95
CA GLU A 758 18.24 20.23 28.38
C GLU A 758 18.61 21.58 29.00
N GLY A 759 17.77 22.08 29.91
CA GLY A 759 17.95 23.41 30.53
C GLY A 759 17.59 24.58 29.61
N GLN A 760 17.20 24.31 28.36
CA GLN A 760 16.72 25.31 27.43
C GLN A 760 15.20 25.37 27.40
N ARG A 761 14.64 26.57 27.23
CA ARG A 761 13.20 26.71 26.94
C ARG A 761 12.95 26.29 25.49
N ARG A 762 12.08 25.29 25.30
CA ARG A 762 11.59 24.85 23.99
C ARG A 762 10.09 24.61 24.04
N VAL A 763 9.39 25.08 23.03
CA VAL A 763 7.97 24.78 22.79
C VAL A 763 7.91 23.93 21.53
N PRO A 764 7.38 22.70 21.58
CA PRO A 764 7.16 21.92 20.37
C PRO A 764 6.21 22.68 19.43
N ILE A 765 6.58 22.79 18.16
CA ILE A 765 5.76 23.46 17.14
C ILE A 765 5.41 22.52 16.00
N ALA A 766 4.42 22.89 15.19
CA ALA A 766 4.16 22.19 13.94
C ALA A 766 5.24 22.60 12.94
N LEU A 767 5.96 21.63 12.39
CA LEU A 767 6.84 21.82 11.22
C LEU A 767 6.33 20.92 10.08
N PRO A 768 6.69 21.22 8.82
CA PRO A 768 6.43 20.32 7.70
C PRO A 768 6.87 18.89 8.02
N THR A 769 6.03 17.94 7.63
CA THR A 769 6.23 16.51 7.89
C THR A 769 7.08 15.86 6.79
N TYR A 770 7.41 14.58 6.97
CA TYR A 770 8.24 13.83 6.03
C TYR A 770 7.69 13.86 4.59
N PRO A 771 8.50 14.23 3.58
CA PRO A 771 8.08 14.23 2.19
C PRO A 771 8.23 12.83 1.59
N PHE A 772 7.21 11.98 1.76
CA PHE A 772 7.18 10.61 1.21
C PHE A 772 7.49 10.56 -0.30
N GLU A 773 8.22 9.54 -0.72
CA GLU A 773 8.53 9.18 -2.12
C GLU A 773 7.47 8.26 -2.68
N ARG A 774 6.40 8.91 -3.11
CA ARG A 774 5.20 8.24 -3.58
C ARG A 774 5.44 7.54 -4.93
N GLN A 775 5.16 6.25 -4.94
CA GLN A 775 5.05 5.43 -6.13
C GLN A 775 3.59 4.98 -6.30
N THR A 776 3.17 4.82 -7.56
CA THR A 776 1.82 4.36 -7.87
C THR A 776 1.74 2.84 -7.72
N TYR A 777 0.76 2.38 -6.95
CA TYR A 777 0.35 0.99 -6.81
C TYR A 777 -1.12 0.90 -7.23
N GLY A 778 -1.33 0.36 -8.44
CA GLY A 778 -2.60 0.41 -9.15
C GLY A 778 -3.78 -0.17 -8.36
N LEU A 779 -4.96 0.42 -8.56
CA LEU A 779 -6.23 -0.07 -8.00
C LEU A 779 -6.79 -1.29 -8.77
N ASP A 780 -6.28 -1.52 -9.99
CA ASP A 780 -6.72 -2.55 -10.94
C ASP A 780 -5.58 -3.53 -11.35
N GLU A 781 -4.34 -3.32 -10.88
CA GLU A 781 -3.15 -4.06 -11.34
C GLU A 781 -2.83 -5.30 -10.49
N ILE A 782 -3.78 -6.22 -10.36
CA ILE A 782 -3.47 -7.63 -10.09
C ILE A 782 -4.07 -8.49 -11.20
N ALA A 783 -3.63 -8.28 -12.43
CA ALA A 783 -3.85 -9.21 -13.54
C ALA A 783 -2.79 -9.01 -14.63
N THR A 784 -1.68 -9.73 -14.52
CA THR A 784 -0.86 -10.04 -15.70
C THR A 784 -1.63 -11.00 -16.60
N GLN A 785 -2.25 -10.46 -17.64
CA GLN A 785 -2.45 -11.00 -19.01
C GLN A 785 -3.73 -10.36 -19.61
N PRO A 786 -3.69 -9.85 -20.86
CA PRO A 786 -4.85 -9.22 -21.48
C PRO A 786 -5.98 -10.25 -21.64
N SER A 787 -7.06 -10.11 -20.87
CA SER A 787 -8.34 -10.73 -21.22
C SER A 787 -8.87 -10.03 -22.46
N SER A 788 -8.96 -10.74 -23.58
CA SER A 788 -9.64 -10.25 -24.77
C SER A 788 -11.07 -9.86 -24.42
N SER A 789 -11.48 -8.64 -24.72
CA SER A 789 -12.85 -8.11 -24.54
C SER A 789 -13.89 -8.72 -25.51
N HIS A 790 -13.61 -9.89 -26.08
CA HIS A 790 -14.37 -10.48 -27.20
C HIS A 790 -15.45 -11.46 -26.70
N SER A 791 -16.72 -11.20 -27.04
CA SER A 791 -17.90 -11.89 -26.51
C SER A 791 -17.93 -13.42 -26.71
N LEU A 792 -17.17 -13.96 -27.67
CA LEU A 792 -17.09 -15.40 -27.92
C LEU A 792 -15.87 -16.10 -27.29
N LEU A 793 -14.81 -15.38 -26.93
CA LEU A 793 -13.51 -15.96 -26.56
C LEU A 793 -13.31 -16.14 -25.06
N GLY A 794 -13.98 -15.31 -24.25
CA GLY A 794 -13.94 -15.41 -22.79
C GLY A 794 -12.52 -15.39 -22.24
N LYS A 795 -12.21 -16.32 -21.34
CA LYS A 795 -10.99 -16.33 -20.53
C LYS A 795 -10.01 -17.41 -21.00
N ARG A 796 -8.71 -17.10 -21.07
CA ARG A 796 -7.65 -18.11 -21.31
C ARG A 796 -7.39 -18.94 -20.04
N LEU A 797 -7.46 -20.27 -20.11
CA LEU A 797 -7.15 -21.15 -18.98
C LEU A 797 -5.65 -21.39 -18.87
N ALA A 798 -5.13 -21.37 -17.64
CA ALA A 798 -3.78 -21.83 -17.35
C ALA A 798 -3.76 -23.36 -17.36
N SER A 799 -2.98 -23.95 -18.26
CA SER A 799 -2.86 -25.39 -18.42
C SER A 799 -1.39 -25.78 -18.52
N PRO A 800 -0.95 -26.87 -17.87
CA PRO A 800 0.40 -27.41 -18.03
C PRO A 800 0.57 -28.14 -19.37
N LEU A 801 -0.52 -28.42 -20.09
CA LEU A 801 -0.48 -29.05 -21.41
C LEU A 801 0.06 -28.06 -22.45
N ASN A 802 0.75 -28.56 -23.48
CA ASN A 802 1.19 -27.76 -24.63
C ASN A 802 0.02 -27.42 -25.58
N ALA A 803 -1.07 -26.92 -24.99
CA ALA A 803 -2.30 -26.55 -25.65
C ALA A 803 -2.83 -25.27 -25.01
N ILE A 804 -3.17 -24.29 -25.84
CA ILE A 804 -3.80 -23.04 -25.41
C ILE A 804 -5.30 -23.28 -25.30
N GLN A 805 -5.86 -22.98 -24.14
CA GLN A 805 -7.27 -23.21 -23.87
C GLN A 805 -7.98 -21.89 -23.55
N PHE A 806 -9.15 -21.68 -24.15
CA PHE A 806 -10.04 -20.56 -23.88
C PHE A 806 -11.40 -21.10 -23.45
N GLU A 807 -12.05 -20.45 -22.48
CA GLU A 807 -13.38 -20.82 -21.98
C GLU A 807 -14.29 -19.59 -21.93
N ALA A 808 -15.49 -19.70 -22.47
CA ALA A 808 -16.50 -18.64 -22.51
C ALA A 808 -17.90 -19.18 -22.21
N ASP A 809 -18.74 -18.40 -21.54
CA ASP A 809 -20.17 -18.68 -21.40
C ASP A 809 -20.92 -17.94 -22.52
N TRP A 810 -21.49 -18.69 -23.46
CA TRP A 810 -22.24 -18.17 -24.61
C TRP A 810 -23.70 -17.97 -24.22
N HIS A 811 -24.10 -16.71 -24.12
CA HIS A 811 -25.46 -16.28 -23.80
C HIS A 811 -26.27 -16.03 -25.06
N LEU A 812 -27.39 -16.75 -25.23
CA LEU A 812 -28.19 -16.72 -26.46
C LEU A 812 -28.77 -15.33 -26.76
N ASP A 813 -29.12 -14.55 -25.74
CA ASP A 813 -29.61 -13.17 -25.87
C ASP A 813 -28.55 -12.19 -26.40
N ARG A 814 -27.26 -12.51 -26.20
CA ARG A 814 -26.11 -11.70 -26.66
C ARG A 814 -25.50 -12.19 -27.98
N LEU A 815 -26.01 -13.29 -28.54
CA LEU A 815 -25.55 -13.87 -29.80
C LEU A 815 -26.67 -13.81 -30.86
N PRO A 816 -26.95 -12.63 -31.46
CA PRO A 816 -28.06 -12.46 -32.38
C PRO A 816 -27.99 -13.44 -33.57
N LEU A 817 -26.80 -13.70 -34.11
CA LEU A 817 -26.61 -14.66 -35.21
C LEU A 817 -27.02 -16.08 -34.83
N VAL A 818 -26.73 -16.53 -33.60
CA VAL A 818 -27.12 -17.87 -33.11
C VAL A 818 -28.61 -17.92 -32.77
N ARG A 819 -29.15 -16.86 -32.16
CA ARG A 819 -30.57 -16.74 -31.80
C ARG A 819 -31.49 -16.76 -33.01
N ASP A 820 -31.05 -16.09 -34.07
CA ASP A 820 -31.80 -15.91 -35.31
C ASP A 820 -31.55 -17.06 -36.30
N HIS A 821 -30.48 -17.86 -36.16
CA HIS A 821 -30.24 -19.05 -36.98
C HIS A 821 -30.92 -20.30 -36.38
N ARG A 822 -32.19 -20.53 -36.73
CA ARG A 822 -32.99 -21.63 -36.19
C ARG A 822 -33.26 -22.73 -37.21
N LEU A 823 -33.00 -23.99 -36.86
CA LEU A 823 -33.44 -25.15 -37.63
C LEU A 823 -34.56 -25.85 -36.87
N GLN A 824 -35.71 -26.05 -37.53
CA GLN A 824 -36.92 -26.65 -36.96
C GLN A 824 -37.32 -26.05 -35.60
N GLY A 825 -37.17 -24.73 -35.47
CA GLY A 825 -37.52 -23.96 -34.26
C GLY A 825 -36.39 -23.83 -33.22
N GLN A 826 -35.31 -24.59 -33.35
CA GLN A 826 -34.21 -24.63 -32.38
C GLN A 826 -33.03 -23.71 -32.78
N PRO A 827 -32.55 -22.81 -31.90
CA PRO A 827 -31.33 -22.03 -32.15
C PRO A 827 -30.08 -22.91 -32.17
N ILE A 828 -29.28 -22.79 -33.23
CA ILE A 828 -28.08 -23.59 -33.47
C ILE A 828 -26.93 -22.69 -33.86
N ALA A 829 -25.75 -22.91 -33.28
CA ALA A 829 -24.53 -22.21 -33.65
C ALA A 829 -24.08 -22.57 -35.07
N ASN A 830 -24.01 -21.58 -35.95
CA ASN A 830 -23.46 -21.74 -37.30
C ASN A 830 -21.92 -21.84 -37.25
N LEU A 831 -21.32 -22.48 -38.26
CA LEU A 831 -19.88 -22.62 -38.49
C LEU A 831 -19.11 -21.32 -38.24
N VAL A 832 -19.63 -20.20 -38.73
CA VAL A 832 -19.01 -18.88 -38.65
C VAL A 832 -18.74 -18.43 -37.21
N VAL A 833 -19.61 -18.79 -36.27
CA VAL A 833 -19.46 -18.43 -34.85
C VAL A 833 -18.24 -19.13 -34.23
N TYR A 834 -18.00 -20.38 -34.63
CA TYR A 834 -16.81 -21.11 -34.22
C TYR A 834 -15.54 -20.54 -34.84
N LEU A 835 -15.59 -20.20 -36.13
CA LEU A 835 -14.45 -19.59 -36.84
C LEU A 835 -14.06 -18.25 -36.19
N GLU A 836 -15.03 -17.44 -35.79
CA GLU A 836 -14.79 -16.17 -35.09
C GLU A 836 -14.18 -16.38 -33.70
N MET A 837 -14.65 -17.37 -32.92
CA MET A 837 -14.02 -17.71 -31.65
C MET A 837 -12.54 -18.09 -31.83
N LEU A 838 -12.22 -18.87 -32.87
CA LEU A 838 -10.84 -19.25 -33.18
C LEU A 838 -10.02 -18.04 -33.66
N GLN A 839 -10.61 -17.19 -34.50
CA GLN A 839 -9.97 -15.97 -35.01
C GLN A 839 -9.57 -15.05 -33.86
N ALA A 840 -10.49 -14.78 -32.94
CA ALA A 840 -10.22 -14.00 -31.74
C ALA A 840 -9.13 -14.69 -30.90
N GLY A 841 -9.20 -16.01 -30.73
CA GLY A 841 -8.24 -16.79 -29.94
C GLY A 841 -6.82 -16.74 -30.49
N ALA A 842 -6.69 -16.79 -31.82
CA ALA A 842 -5.42 -16.66 -32.51
C ALA A 842 -4.82 -15.26 -32.37
N ILE A 843 -5.63 -14.22 -32.51
CA ILE A 843 -5.20 -12.82 -32.31
C ILE A 843 -4.78 -12.60 -30.85
N ALA A 844 -5.56 -13.10 -29.89
CA ALA A 844 -5.26 -12.96 -28.46
C ALA A 844 -3.99 -13.72 -28.03
N THR A 845 -3.67 -14.83 -28.70
CA THR A 845 -2.51 -15.66 -28.33
C THR A 845 -1.23 -15.24 -29.07
N TRP A 846 -1.33 -15.04 -30.39
CA TRP A 846 -0.18 -14.85 -31.27
C TRP A 846 -0.13 -13.48 -31.95
N GLY A 847 -1.13 -12.61 -31.74
CA GLY A 847 -1.21 -11.32 -32.41
C GLY A 847 -1.42 -11.44 -33.94
N ARG A 848 -1.76 -12.63 -34.43
CA ARG A 848 -1.87 -12.94 -35.87
C ARG A 848 -3.26 -13.49 -36.18
N PRO A 849 -3.88 -13.04 -37.28
CA PRO A 849 -5.17 -13.57 -37.71
C PRO A 849 -5.03 -14.96 -38.36
N ILE A 850 -6.11 -15.74 -38.34
CA ILE A 850 -6.23 -16.95 -39.16
C ILE A 850 -6.64 -16.52 -40.58
N ARG A 851 -6.06 -17.21 -41.57
CA ARG A 851 -6.35 -16.95 -42.99
C ARG A 851 -6.73 -18.20 -43.77
N ALA A 852 -6.31 -19.38 -43.30
CA ALA A 852 -6.75 -20.66 -43.85
C ALA A 852 -7.18 -21.64 -42.74
N TRP A 853 -8.30 -22.33 -42.97
CA TRP A 853 -8.74 -23.48 -42.20
C TRP A 853 -8.78 -24.71 -43.10
N ASN A 854 -8.16 -25.79 -42.64
CA ASN A 854 -7.98 -27.03 -43.38
C ASN A 854 -8.61 -28.20 -42.61
N SER A 855 -9.21 -29.13 -43.35
CA SER A 855 -9.74 -30.40 -42.82
C SER A 855 -10.67 -30.21 -41.62
N LEU A 856 -11.61 -29.28 -41.74
CA LEU A 856 -12.57 -28.92 -40.70
C LEU A 856 -13.72 -29.91 -40.68
N LEU A 857 -14.05 -30.43 -39.49
CA LEU A 857 -15.17 -31.35 -39.26
C LEU A 857 -16.08 -30.78 -38.16
N VAL A 858 -17.39 -30.73 -38.44
CA VAL A 858 -18.45 -30.31 -37.51
C VAL A 858 -19.35 -31.52 -37.20
N PRO A 859 -18.93 -32.45 -36.33
CA PRO A 859 -19.69 -33.68 -36.07
C PRO A 859 -21.08 -33.37 -35.49
N HIS A 860 -21.15 -32.41 -34.56
CA HIS A 860 -22.34 -32.03 -33.82
C HIS A 860 -22.41 -30.50 -33.67
N PRO A 861 -23.28 -29.78 -34.38
CA PRO A 861 -23.50 -28.36 -34.13
C PRO A 861 -24.02 -28.12 -32.70
N LEU A 862 -23.61 -27.03 -32.06
CA LEU A 862 -24.08 -26.67 -30.72
C LEU A 862 -25.52 -26.15 -30.81
N ALA A 863 -26.43 -26.87 -30.17
CA ALA A 863 -27.83 -26.49 -30.08
C ALA A 863 -28.19 -26.00 -28.67
N PHE A 864 -29.07 -25.01 -28.60
CA PHE A 864 -29.54 -24.44 -27.33
C PHE A 864 -30.89 -25.07 -26.96
N ASP A 865 -30.86 -26.12 -26.12
CA ASP A 865 -32.05 -26.86 -25.66
C ASP A 865 -32.62 -26.21 -24.39
N SER A 866 -33.68 -25.40 -24.45
CA SER A 866 -34.34 -24.73 -23.29
C SER A 866 -33.46 -23.86 -22.35
N VAL A 867 -32.14 -23.98 -22.40
CA VAL A 867 -31.13 -23.28 -21.62
C VAL A 867 -30.61 -22.11 -22.44
N SER A 868 -30.57 -20.92 -21.83
CA SER A 868 -30.16 -19.67 -22.47
C SER A 868 -28.64 -19.45 -22.49
N VAL A 869 -27.86 -20.31 -21.82
CA VAL A 869 -26.40 -20.17 -21.66
C VAL A 869 -25.70 -21.51 -21.87
N ARG A 870 -24.61 -21.51 -22.65
CA ARG A 870 -23.75 -22.69 -22.86
C ARG A 870 -22.30 -22.35 -22.58
N ARG A 871 -21.63 -23.14 -21.73
CA ARG A 871 -20.18 -23.02 -21.56
C ARG A 871 -19.45 -23.69 -22.70
N VAL A 872 -18.58 -22.96 -23.37
CA VAL A 872 -17.84 -23.37 -24.56
C VAL A 872 -16.34 -23.22 -24.32
N GLN A 873 -15.57 -24.20 -24.75
CA GLN A 873 -14.12 -24.20 -24.62
C GLN A 873 -13.46 -24.40 -25.97
N ALA A 874 -12.48 -23.57 -26.33
CA ALA A 874 -11.64 -23.75 -27.50
C ALA A 874 -10.22 -24.18 -27.07
N ILE A 875 -9.68 -25.18 -27.74
CA ILE A 875 -8.34 -25.71 -27.52
C ILE A 875 -7.55 -25.54 -28.82
N LEU A 876 -6.36 -24.97 -28.73
CA LEU A 876 -5.42 -24.77 -29.84
C LEU A 876 -4.09 -25.46 -29.50
N THR A 877 -3.65 -26.37 -30.35
CA THR A 877 -2.42 -27.16 -30.15
C THR A 877 -1.46 -26.89 -31.29
N SER A 878 -0.26 -26.38 -30.98
CA SER A 878 0.76 -26.06 -31.98
C SER A 878 1.60 -27.28 -32.34
N GLU A 879 1.67 -27.64 -33.62
CA GLU A 879 2.59 -28.67 -34.12
C GLU A 879 3.88 -27.99 -34.61
N GLY A 880 4.83 -27.74 -33.71
CA GLY A 880 6.19 -27.23 -34.03
C GLY A 880 6.44 -25.73 -33.74
N GLU A 881 7.71 -25.31 -33.87
CA GLU A 881 8.22 -23.97 -33.50
C GLU A 881 7.63 -22.81 -34.33
N ASN A 882 7.13 -23.09 -35.54
CA ASN A 882 6.71 -22.04 -36.49
C ASN A 882 5.19 -21.80 -36.59
N SER A 883 4.35 -22.52 -35.84
CA SER A 883 2.87 -22.32 -35.80
C SER A 883 2.12 -22.41 -37.15
N GLU A 884 2.75 -22.93 -38.22
CA GLU A 884 2.19 -23.02 -39.58
C GLU A 884 1.17 -24.16 -39.77
N GLY A 885 0.98 -25.00 -38.74
CA GLY A 885 -0.07 -26.01 -38.65
C GLY A 885 -0.54 -26.14 -37.21
N THR A 886 -1.60 -25.43 -36.83
CA THR A 886 -2.17 -25.51 -35.47
C THR A 886 -3.45 -26.34 -35.54
N ALA A 887 -3.55 -27.40 -34.74
CA ALA A 887 -4.78 -28.14 -34.57
C ALA A 887 -5.71 -27.39 -33.62
N PHE A 888 -7.01 -27.43 -33.86
CA PHE A 888 -7.99 -26.83 -32.97
C PHE A 888 -9.18 -27.76 -32.71
N GLN A 889 -9.78 -27.60 -31.52
CA GLN A 889 -11.00 -28.27 -31.13
C GLN A 889 -11.88 -27.32 -30.30
N ILE A 890 -13.20 -27.38 -30.49
CA ILE A 890 -14.15 -26.64 -29.63
C ILE A 890 -15.15 -27.61 -29.03
N PHE A 891 -15.38 -27.45 -27.73
CA PHE A 891 -16.28 -28.26 -26.92
C PHE A 891 -17.34 -27.39 -26.25
N SER A 892 -18.46 -27.99 -25.85
CA SER A 892 -19.35 -27.39 -24.85
C SER A 892 -19.57 -28.31 -23.67
N TYR A 893 -19.88 -27.71 -22.52
CA TYR A 893 -20.15 -28.43 -21.30
C TYR A 893 -21.64 -28.76 -21.19
N GLN A 894 -21.98 -30.03 -20.99
CA GLN A 894 -23.33 -30.50 -20.72
C GLN A 894 -23.39 -31.14 -19.33
N SER A 895 -24.19 -30.53 -18.45
CA SER A 895 -24.64 -31.12 -17.19
C SER A 895 -26.11 -31.49 -17.35
N GLN A 896 -26.44 -32.78 -17.23
CA GLN A 896 -27.81 -33.24 -17.06
C GLN A 896 -27.99 -33.72 -15.63
N ASP A 897 -29.16 -33.46 -15.05
CA ASP A 897 -29.52 -33.93 -13.71
C ASP A 897 -29.47 -35.46 -13.65
N GLY A 898 -28.40 -36.01 -13.06
CA GLY A 898 -28.29 -37.44 -12.74
C GLY A 898 -27.23 -38.25 -13.49
N GLU A 899 -26.54 -37.71 -14.51
CA GLU A 899 -25.38 -38.35 -15.16
C GLU A 899 -24.09 -37.53 -14.99
N SER A 900 -22.93 -38.19 -15.07
CA SER A 900 -21.62 -37.54 -15.00
C SER A 900 -21.45 -36.51 -16.11
N ALA A 901 -21.18 -35.25 -15.72
CA ALA A 901 -21.02 -34.14 -16.65
C ALA A 901 -19.96 -34.45 -17.74
N ARG A 902 -20.24 -34.06 -18.99
CA ARG A 902 -19.42 -34.41 -20.14
C ARG A 902 -19.17 -33.21 -21.06
N TRP A 903 -17.95 -33.11 -21.57
CA TRP A 903 -17.59 -32.20 -22.66
C TRP A 903 -17.95 -32.83 -24.01
N LEU A 904 -18.74 -32.10 -24.81
CA LEU A 904 -19.15 -32.54 -26.14
C LEU A 904 -18.36 -31.80 -27.23
N PRO A 905 -17.68 -32.51 -28.15
CA PRO A 905 -16.96 -31.89 -29.25
C PRO A 905 -17.93 -31.40 -30.33
N HIS A 906 -17.74 -30.15 -30.78
CA HIS A 906 -18.57 -29.53 -31.82
C HIS A 906 -17.85 -29.35 -33.14
N ILE A 907 -16.57 -28.99 -33.10
CA ILE A 907 -15.77 -28.74 -34.29
C ILE A 907 -14.30 -29.05 -34.02
N THR A 908 -13.63 -29.59 -35.03
CA THR A 908 -12.20 -29.89 -35.01
C THR A 908 -11.60 -29.60 -36.38
N GLY A 909 -10.32 -29.27 -36.45
CA GLY A 909 -9.62 -29.07 -37.71
C GLY A 909 -8.20 -28.55 -37.53
N GLN A 910 -7.62 -28.08 -38.62
CA GLN A 910 -6.33 -27.40 -38.62
C GLN A 910 -6.49 -25.97 -39.14
N LEU A 911 -5.65 -25.06 -38.65
CA LEU A 911 -5.60 -23.68 -39.08
C LEU A 911 -4.16 -23.27 -39.41
N GLN A 912 -4.03 -22.28 -40.28
CA GLN A 912 -2.73 -21.69 -40.65
C GLN A 912 -2.72 -20.20 -40.35
N LEU A 913 -1.67 -19.79 -39.62
CA LEU A 913 -1.39 -18.40 -39.27
C LEU A 913 -0.41 -17.83 -40.31
N VAL A 914 -0.94 -17.24 -41.38
CA VAL A 914 -0.13 -16.58 -42.43
C VAL A 914 -0.52 -15.10 -42.52
N SER A 915 0.45 -14.23 -42.82
CA SER A 915 0.23 -12.77 -42.89
C SER A 915 -0.64 -12.37 -44.10
N SER A 916 -0.54 -13.12 -45.21
CA SER A 916 -1.35 -12.94 -46.42
C SER A 916 -1.37 -14.23 -47.22
N LEU A 917 -2.50 -14.53 -47.87
CA LEU A 917 -2.58 -15.59 -48.88
C LEU A 917 -2.64 -14.93 -50.26
N PRO A 918 -1.80 -15.33 -51.24
CA PRO A 918 -2.02 -14.90 -52.61
C PRO A 918 -3.18 -15.72 -53.20
N PHE A 919 -4.38 -15.13 -53.29
CA PHE A 919 -5.37 -15.67 -54.23
C PHE A 919 -4.76 -15.61 -55.65
N SER A 920 -4.87 -16.70 -56.41
CA SER A 920 -4.49 -16.70 -57.82
C SER A 920 -5.34 -15.66 -58.56
N ARG A 921 -4.73 -14.82 -59.41
CA ARG A 921 -5.39 -13.75 -60.20
C ARG A 921 -6.54 -14.20 -61.11
N ASN A 922 -6.84 -15.50 -61.18
CA ASN A 922 -7.91 -16.10 -61.97
C ASN A 922 -8.96 -16.82 -61.09
N SER A 923 -9.21 -16.36 -59.86
CA SER A 923 -10.12 -17.02 -58.91
C SER A 923 -11.51 -16.37 -58.79
N GLY A 924 -11.74 -15.23 -59.45
CA GLY A 924 -13.05 -14.57 -59.53
C GLY A 924 -14.03 -15.21 -60.53
N ILE A 925 -15.28 -14.74 -60.51
CA ILE A 925 -16.33 -15.14 -61.45
C ILE A 925 -16.90 -13.94 -62.20
N ALA A 926 -17.29 -14.13 -63.45
CA ALA A 926 -18.05 -13.13 -64.19
C ALA A 926 -19.51 -13.13 -63.71
N ILE A 927 -19.85 -12.22 -62.79
CA ILE A 927 -21.18 -12.10 -62.15
C ILE A 927 -22.31 -12.10 -63.19
N GLU A 928 -22.17 -11.28 -64.24
CA GLU A 928 -23.17 -11.14 -65.31
C GLU A 928 -23.40 -12.46 -66.09
N GLU A 929 -22.36 -13.28 -66.24
CA GLU A 929 -22.48 -14.57 -66.92
C GLU A 929 -23.25 -15.58 -66.07
N VAL A 930 -22.95 -15.65 -64.77
CA VAL A 930 -23.68 -16.53 -63.84
C VAL A 930 -25.14 -16.10 -63.70
N GLN A 931 -25.43 -14.79 -63.68
CA GLN A 931 -26.80 -14.26 -63.71
C GLN A 931 -27.57 -14.70 -64.96
N ARG A 932 -26.94 -14.68 -66.15
CA ARG A 932 -27.58 -15.15 -67.39
C ARG A 932 -27.84 -16.65 -67.40
N GLN A 933 -26.96 -17.44 -66.77
CA GLN A 933 -27.08 -18.89 -66.69
C GLN A 933 -28.13 -19.36 -65.67
N CYS A 934 -28.37 -18.56 -64.63
CA CYS A 934 -29.41 -18.76 -63.62
C CYS A 934 -30.77 -18.32 -64.16
N ARG A 935 -31.69 -19.26 -64.38
CA ARG A 935 -32.96 -19.02 -65.09
C ARG A 935 -34.05 -18.39 -64.21
N GLU A 936 -33.89 -18.46 -62.89
CA GLU A 936 -34.82 -17.91 -61.91
C GLU A 936 -34.16 -16.80 -61.09
N CYS A 937 -34.92 -15.76 -60.78
CA CYS A 937 -34.51 -14.66 -59.92
C CYS A 937 -35.54 -14.50 -58.80
N TRP A 938 -35.07 -14.64 -57.56
CA TRP A 938 -35.86 -14.54 -56.34
C TRP A 938 -35.49 -13.26 -55.60
N ASN A 939 -36.50 -12.53 -55.11
CA ASN A 939 -36.27 -11.47 -54.14
C ASN A 939 -36.08 -12.07 -52.73
N ALA A 940 -35.60 -11.25 -51.79
CA ALA A 940 -35.35 -11.68 -50.41
C ALA A 940 -36.53 -12.42 -49.77
N SER A 941 -37.77 -11.94 -49.91
CA SER A 941 -38.94 -12.58 -49.29
C SER A 941 -39.21 -13.97 -49.86
N THR A 942 -39.08 -14.15 -51.17
CA THR A 942 -39.25 -15.46 -51.83
C THR A 942 -38.17 -16.44 -51.39
N PHE A 943 -36.91 -15.99 -51.35
CA PHE A 943 -35.79 -16.82 -50.92
C PHE A 943 -35.95 -17.30 -49.47
N TYR A 944 -36.19 -16.40 -48.52
CA TYR A 944 -36.31 -16.78 -47.11
C TYR A 944 -37.61 -17.56 -46.80
N GLN A 945 -38.68 -17.40 -47.59
CA GLN A 945 -39.83 -18.31 -47.54
C GLN A 945 -39.46 -19.73 -47.97
N GLN A 946 -38.65 -19.88 -49.03
CA GLN A 946 -38.15 -21.19 -49.45
C GLN A 946 -37.23 -21.81 -48.40
N VAL A 947 -36.31 -21.04 -47.83
CA VAL A 947 -35.42 -21.48 -46.74
C VAL A 947 -36.24 -21.97 -45.54
N ARG A 948 -37.32 -21.25 -45.19
CA ARG A 948 -38.27 -21.67 -44.14
C ARG A 948 -39.02 -22.94 -44.50
N SER A 949 -39.39 -23.15 -45.77
CA SER A 949 -40.07 -24.37 -46.20
C SER A 949 -39.21 -25.64 -46.06
N LEU A 950 -37.88 -25.48 -46.12
CA LEU A 950 -36.90 -26.54 -45.85
C LEU A 950 -36.67 -26.77 -44.35
N GLY A 951 -37.32 -26.00 -43.47
CA GLY A 951 -37.18 -26.12 -42.02
C GLY A 951 -36.11 -25.22 -41.39
N ALA A 952 -35.56 -24.24 -42.10
CA ALA A 952 -34.64 -23.24 -41.55
C ALA A 952 -35.33 -21.88 -41.38
N ASP A 953 -35.59 -21.46 -40.14
CA ASP A 953 -36.19 -20.15 -39.84
C ASP A 953 -35.10 -19.14 -39.47
N LEU A 954 -34.64 -18.40 -40.48
CA LEU A 954 -33.58 -17.39 -40.32
C LEU A 954 -34.19 -16.05 -39.91
N GLY A 955 -33.72 -15.46 -38.81
CA GLY A 955 -34.14 -14.16 -38.29
C GLY A 955 -33.38 -12.97 -38.92
N ALA A 956 -33.62 -11.77 -38.38
CA ALA A 956 -33.17 -10.51 -38.99
C ALA A 956 -31.65 -10.41 -39.19
N SER A 957 -30.84 -10.95 -38.26
CA SER A 957 -29.38 -10.89 -38.39
C SER A 957 -28.80 -11.80 -39.47
N CYS A 958 -29.55 -12.83 -39.89
CA CYS A 958 -29.19 -13.78 -40.97
C CYS A 958 -29.81 -13.39 -42.33
N GLN A 959 -30.78 -12.47 -42.35
CA GLN A 959 -31.54 -12.09 -43.55
C GLN A 959 -30.90 -10.96 -44.38
N VAL A 960 -29.63 -11.13 -44.77
CA VAL A 960 -28.82 -10.09 -45.42
C VAL A 960 -28.80 -10.15 -46.96
N LEU A 961 -29.42 -11.15 -47.59
CA LEU A 961 -29.53 -11.22 -49.07
C LEU A 961 -30.69 -10.36 -49.60
N GLU A 962 -30.42 -9.60 -50.65
CA GLU A 962 -31.38 -8.74 -51.35
C GLU A 962 -32.06 -9.47 -52.52
N THR A 963 -31.25 -10.14 -53.34
CA THR A 963 -31.67 -10.79 -54.58
C THR A 963 -30.84 -12.05 -54.81
N VAL A 964 -31.48 -13.13 -55.24
CA VAL A 964 -30.86 -14.43 -55.48
C VAL A 964 -31.20 -14.91 -56.89
N TRP A 965 -30.19 -15.12 -57.73
CA TRP A 965 -30.30 -15.78 -59.02
C TRP A 965 -29.98 -17.26 -58.84
N ARG A 966 -30.81 -18.16 -59.34
CA ARG A 966 -30.58 -19.60 -59.18
C ARG A 966 -30.85 -20.44 -60.42
N ARG A 967 -30.27 -21.63 -60.39
CA ARG A 967 -30.66 -22.84 -61.12
C ARG A 967 -30.40 -24.06 -60.22
N ASP A 968 -30.85 -25.24 -60.62
CA ASP A 968 -30.48 -26.45 -59.89
C ASP A 968 -28.95 -26.62 -59.90
N GLY A 969 -28.36 -26.73 -58.71
CA GLY A 969 -26.93 -26.94 -58.50
C GLY A 969 -26.07 -25.67 -58.47
N GLU A 970 -26.63 -24.48 -58.70
CA GLU A 970 -25.87 -23.22 -58.66
C GLU A 970 -26.74 -22.01 -58.33
N ALA A 971 -26.27 -21.14 -57.43
CA ALA A 971 -26.93 -19.91 -57.07
C ALA A 971 -25.93 -18.76 -56.86
N LEU A 972 -26.39 -17.55 -57.10
CA LEU A 972 -25.68 -16.29 -56.89
C LEU A 972 -26.58 -15.34 -56.10
N GLY A 973 -26.11 -14.87 -54.95
CA GLY A 973 -26.82 -13.92 -54.08
C GLY A 973 -26.12 -12.57 -54.04
N LYS A 974 -26.91 -11.49 -54.00
CA LYS A 974 -26.43 -10.12 -53.73
C LYS A 974 -26.76 -9.71 -52.30
N LEU A 975 -25.77 -9.19 -51.57
CA LEU A 975 -25.90 -8.72 -50.19
C LEU A 975 -26.49 -7.30 -50.13
N ALA A 976 -27.41 -7.08 -49.19
CA ALA A 976 -27.94 -5.76 -48.87
C ALA A 976 -27.02 -5.04 -47.89
N ARG A 977 -26.17 -4.12 -48.37
CA ARG A 977 -25.23 -3.35 -47.51
C ARG A 977 -25.91 -2.66 -46.32
N SER A 978 -27.15 -2.20 -46.47
CA SER A 978 -27.92 -1.55 -45.39
C SER A 978 -28.32 -2.48 -44.23
N LYS A 979 -28.16 -3.80 -44.39
CA LYS A 979 -28.50 -4.81 -43.38
C LYS A 979 -27.27 -5.42 -42.67
N LEU A 980 -26.06 -4.99 -43.03
CA LEU A 980 -24.81 -5.41 -42.41
C LEU A 980 -24.53 -4.51 -41.19
N THR A 981 -24.77 -5.01 -39.98
CA THR A 981 -24.77 -4.19 -38.75
C THR A 981 -23.83 -4.70 -37.66
N LEU A 982 -23.29 -5.92 -37.78
CA LEU A 982 -22.47 -6.56 -36.73
C LEU A 982 -20.96 -6.34 -36.89
N ALA A 983 -20.51 -5.55 -37.87
CA ALA A 983 -19.09 -5.46 -38.27
C ALA A 983 -18.13 -4.83 -37.23
N SER A 984 -18.61 -4.21 -36.15
CA SER A 984 -17.76 -3.46 -35.20
C SER A 984 -17.20 -4.27 -34.03
N GLU A 985 -17.79 -5.44 -33.73
CA GLU A 985 -17.42 -6.29 -32.58
C GLU A 985 -16.58 -7.52 -32.97
N TYR A 986 -16.70 -7.99 -34.22
CA TYR A 986 -16.11 -9.24 -34.70
C TYR A 986 -14.94 -9.03 -35.64
N ASN A 987 -14.03 -10.01 -35.69
CA ASN A 987 -12.83 -9.98 -36.52
C ASN A 987 -13.06 -10.52 -37.95
N LEU A 988 -14.13 -11.29 -38.16
CA LEU A 988 -14.59 -11.80 -39.46
C LEU A 988 -15.90 -11.12 -39.89
N PRO A 989 -16.18 -11.04 -41.21
CA PRO A 989 -17.45 -10.55 -41.74
C PRO A 989 -18.57 -11.60 -41.55
N ILE A 990 -19.00 -11.80 -40.30
CA ILE A 990 -19.77 -12.98 -39.92
C ILE A 990 -21.16 -13.09 -40.59
N GLN A 991 -21.78 -11.96 -40.95
CA GLN A 991 -23.11 -11.96 -41.60
C GLN A 991 -23.01 -12.31 -43.08
N GLU A 992 -21.96 -11.82 -43.73
CA GLU A 992 -21.63 -12.09 -45.12
C GLU A 992 -21.24 -13.56 -45.29
N LEU A 993 -20.47 -14.10 -44.34
CA LEU A 993 -20.12 -15.52 -44.28
C LEU A 993 -21.35 -16.40 -44.03
N ASP A 994 -22.24 -16.04 -43.10
CA ASP A 994 -23.50 -16.74 -42.84
C ASP A 994 -24.38 -16.79 -44.09
N ALA A 995 -24.46 -15.68 -44.83
CA ALA A 995 -25.18 -15.59 -46.08
C ALA A 995 -24.67 -16.58 -47.13
N CYS A 996 -23.35 -16.79 -47.23
CA CYS A 996 -22.74 -17.84 -48.05
C CYS A 996 -23.32 -19.21 -47.77
N PHE A 997 -23.39 -19.58 -46.50
CA PHE A 997 -23.90 -20.88 -46.10
C PHE A 997 -25.42 -20.99 -46.29
N SER A 998 -26.18 -19.90 -46.11
CA SER A 998 -27.62 -19.90 -46.36
C SER A 998 -27.98 -20.09 -47.85
N LEU A 999 -27.11 -19.65 -48.77
CA LEU A 999 -27.36 -19.68 -50.22
C LEU A 999 -27.50 -21.10 -50.78
N PHE A 1000 -26.99 -22.13 -50.08
CA PHE A 1000 -27.17 -23.53 -50.47
C PHE A 1000 -28.63 -23.92 -50.67
N ALA A 1001 -29.55 -23.34 -49.90
CA ALA A 1001 -30.97 -23.58 -50.04
C ALA A 1001 -31.52 -23.21 -51.44
N ALA A 1002 -30.91 -22.22 -52.11
CA ALA A 1002 -31.30 -21.84 -53.48
C ALA A 1002 -30.68 -22.75 -54.55
N CYS A 1003 -29.63 -23.51 -54.24
CA CYS A 1003 -29.06 -24.48 -55.17
C CYS A 1003 -29.88 -25.77 -55.25
N LEU A 1004 -30.68 -26.08 -54.22
CA LEU A 1004 -31.45 -27.31 -54.13
C LEU A 1004 -32.76 -27.24 -54.95
N PRO A 1005 -33.20 -28.36 -55.55
CA PRO A 1005 -34.47 -28.41 -56.26
C PRO A 1005 -35.64 -28.30 -55.26
N PRO A 1006 -36.80 -27.73 -55.65
CA PRO A 1006 -37.97 -27.57 -54.76
C PRO A 1006 -38.53 -28.86 -54.16
N ALA A 1007 -38.22 -30.01 -54.76
CA ALA A 1007 -38.62 -31.34 -54.29
C ALA A 1007 -37.79 -31.85 -53.09
N CYS A 1008 -36.77 -31.11 -52.64
CA CYS A 1008 -35.93 -31.48 -51.51
C CYS A 1008 -36.69 -31.25 -50.19
N PRO A 1009 -36.87 -32.28 -49.33
CA PRO A 1009 -37.77 -32.19 -48.18
C PRO A 1009 -37.16 -31.57 -46.90
N ASP A 1010 -35.83 -31.41 -46.80
CA ASP A 1010 -35.18 -31.05 -45.53
C ASP A 1010 -34.02 -30.05 -45.65
N ALA A 1011 -33.70 -29.40 -44.53
CA ALA A 1011 -32.53 -28.56 -44.36
C ALA A 1011 -31.24 -29.40 -44.32
N TYR A 1012 -30.14 -28.80 -44.77
CA TYR A 1012 -28.80 -29.37 -44.71
C TYR A 1012 -27.90 -28.52 -43.81
N ILE A 1013 -27.04 -29.17 -43.04
CA ILE A 1013 -25.98 -28.53 -42.23
C ILE A 1013 -24.61 -28.89 -42.76
N ILE A 1014 -23.60 -28.09 -42.42
CA ILE A 1014 -22.22 -28.36 -42.79
C ILE A 1014 -21.70 -29.51 -41.92
N LEU A 1015 -21.21 -30.57 -42.55
CA LEU A 1015 -20.56 -31.70 -41.89
C LEU A 1015 -19.04 -31.53 -41.88
N SER A 1016 -18.46 -31.19 -43.03
CA SER A 1016 -17.02 -30.98 -43.15
C SER A 1016 -16.69 -29.99 -44.25
N LEU A 1017 -15.49 -29.45 -44.21
CA LEU A 1017 -14.93 -28.54 -45.19
C LEU A 1017 -13.45 -28.86 -45.36
N GLN A 1018 -12.99 -29.04 -46.60
CA GLN A 1018 -11.59 -29.38 -46.83
C GLN A 1018 -10.67 -28.16 -46.68
N GLN A 1019 -11.05 -27.02 -47.25
CA GLN A 1019 -10.24 -25.81 -47.25
C GLN A 1019 -11.11 -24.56 -47.31
N LEU A 1020 -10.84 -23.62 -46.40
CA LEU A 1020 -11.45 -22.29 -46.31
C LEU A 1020 -10.32 -21.27 -46.29
N GLU A 1021 -10.35 -20.33 -47.22
CA GLU A 1021 -9.36 -19.27 -47.33
C GLU A 1021 -10.07 -17.92 -47.30
N ILE A 1022 -9.52 -16.98 -46.52
CA ILE A 1022 -10.01 -15.60 -46.40
C ILE A 1022 -8.83 -14.66 -46.67
N ASP A 1023 -8.99 -13.78 -47.67
CA ASP A 1023 -8.05 -12.67 -47.92
C ASP A 1023 -8.67 -11.35 -47.45
N ASP A 1024 -7.99 -10.72 -46.50
CA ASP A 1024 -8.37 -9.46 -45.86
C ASP A 1024 -7.39 -8.32 -46.25
N SER A 1025 -6.54 -8.54 -47.26
CA SER A 1025 -5.57 -7.53 -47.75
C SER A 1025 -6.24 -6.36 -48.51
N GLN A 1026 -7.54 -6.45 -48.76
CA GLN A 1026 -8.35 -5.51 -49.53
C GLN A 1026 -9.56 -4.98 -48.72
N ARG A 1027 -9.35 -4.51 -47.48
CA ARG A 1027 -10.41 -3.93 -46.62
C ARG A 1027 -11.20 -2.77 -47.23
N GLU A 1028 -10.73 -2.18 -48.34
CA GLU A 1028 -11.44 -1.14 -49.09
C GLU A 1028 -12.52 -1.69 -50.04
N ASN A 1029 -12.48 -2.97 -50.41
CA ASN A 1029 -13.49 -3.63 -51.26
C ASN A 1029 -14.48 -4.43 -50.39
N VAL A 1030 -15.61 -3.81 -50.05
CA VAL A 1030 -16.68 -4.47 -49.27
C VAL A 1030 -17.27 -5.63 -50.09
N PRO A 1031 -17.32 -6.87 -49.59
CA PRO A 1031 -17.93 -7.98 -50.29
C PRO A 1031 -19.43 -7.72 -50.55
N LEU A 1032 -19.90 -8.00 -51.76
CA LEU A 1032 -21.30 -7.77 -52.16
C LEU A 1032 -22.01 -8.99 -52.73
N TRP A 1033 -21.25 -10.00 -53.12
CA TRP A 1033 -21.80 -11.13 -53.87
C TRP A 1033 -21.38 -12.44 -53.24
N VAL A 1034 -22.30 -13.37 -53.28
CA VAL A 1034 -22.16 -14.71 -52.71
C VAL A 1034 -22.46 -15.70 -53.82
N HIS A 1035 -21.59 -16.67 -54.05
CA HIS A 1035 -21.78 -17.69 -55.08
C HIS A 1035 -21.67 -19.08 -54.47
N ALA A 1036 -22.60 -19.95 -54.81
CA ALA A 1036 -22.66 -21.32 -54.32
C ALA A 1036 -22.86 -22.30 -55.48
N LYS A 1037 -22.12 -23.39 -55.47
CA LYS A 1037 -22.31 -24.54 -56.35
C LYS A 1037 -22.49 -25.80 -55.53
N VAL A 1038 -23.54 -26.56 -55.82
CA VAL A 1038 -23.85 -27.83 -55.15
C VAL A 1038 -23.90 -28.92 -56.20
N ARG A 1039 -23.14 -30.00 -56.00
CA ARG A 1039 -23.18 -31.18 -56.87
C ARG A 1039 -24.39 -32.01 -56.49
N ILE A 1040 -25.45 -31.87 -57.27
CA ILE A 1040 -26.68 -32.66 -57.11
C ILE A 1040 -26.47 -34.03 -57.78
N PRO A 1041 -26.59 -35.15 -57.04
CA PRO A 1041 -26.57 -36.48 -57.64
C PRO A 1041 -27.81 -36.69 -58.52
N ILE A 1042 -27.64 -37.44 -59.62
CA ILE A 1042 -28.73 -37.84 -60.51
C ILE A 1042 -29.46 -39.03 -59.87
N THR A 1043 -30.26 -38.79 -58.83
CA THR A 1043 -31.07 -39.82 -58.15
C THR A 1043 -32.45 -39.27 -57.78
N ASP A 1044 -33.40 -40.19 -57.63
CA ASP A 1044 -34.79 -39.88 -57.28
C ASP A 1044 -34.87 -39.46 -55.80
N TRP A 1045 -35.24 -38.19 -55.55
CA TRP A 1045 -35.27 -37.60 -54.20
C TRP A 1045 -36.34 -38.20 -53.28
N SER A 1046 -37.16 -39.12 -53.79
CA SER A 1046 -38.18 -39.88 -53.04
C SER A 1046 -37.64 -41.03 -52.20
N ASP A 1047 -36.39 -41.48 -52.43
CA ASP A 1047 -35.80 -42.59 -51.67
C ASP A 1047 -34.94 -42.07 -50.50
N SER A 1048 -35.51 -42.13 -49.29
CA SER A 1048 -35.02 -41.45 -48.09
C SER A 1048 -33.63 -41.86 -47.58
N GLN A 1049 -33.03 -42.94 -48.10
CA GLN A 1049 -31.74 -43.46 -47.63
C GLN A 1049 -30.52 -43.13 -48.51
N GLN A 1050 -30.69 -42.67 -49.77
CA GLN A 1050 -29.56 -42.56 -50.72
C GLN A 1050 -28.85 -41.20 -50.79
N THR A 1051 -29.46 -40.09 -50.37
CA THR A 1051 -28.85 -38.74 -50.43
C THR A 1051 -28.56 -38.15 -49.06
N ALA A 1052 -27.72 -38.85 -48.28
CA ALA A 1052 -27.33 -38.44 -46.92
C ALA A 1052 -26.37 -37.22 -46.91
N THR A 1053 -25.52 -37.07 -47.94
CA THR A 1053 -24.53 -35.98 -48.03
C THR A 1053 -24.43 -35.38 -49.43
N LEU A 1054 -24.19 -34.07 -49.52
CA LEU A 1054 -23.99 -33.31 -50.76
C LEU A 1054 -22.63 -32.61 -50.75
N GLU A 1055 -21.98 -32.50 -51.91
CA GLU A 1055 -20.73 -31.75 -52.05
C GLU A 1055 -21.00 -30.34 -52.60
N ALA A 1056 -20.36 -29.33 -52.02
CA ALA A 1056 -20.55 -27.94 -52.42
C ALA A 1056 -19.26 -27.11 -52.38
N ASP A 1057 -19.24 -26.03 -53.15
CA ASP A 1057 -18.20 -24.99 -53.15
C ASP A 1057 -18.87 -23.62 -52.95
N LEU A 1058 -18.21 -22.72 -52.22
CA LEU A 1058 -18.67 -21.35 -51.94
C LEU A 1058 -17.60 -20.31 -52.22
N MET A 1059 -18.03 -19.15 -52.71
CA MET A 1059 -17.21 -17.97 -52.88
C MET A 1059 -17.94 -16.72 -52.36
N LEU A 1060 -17.23 -15.92 -51.56
CA LEU A 1060 -17.61 -14.54 -51.25
C LEU A 1060 -16.81 -13.61 -52.15
N LEU A 1061 -17.49 -12.67 -52.80
CA LEU A 1061 -16.95 -11.89 -53.90
C LEU A 1061 -17.18 -10.40 -53.68
N ASP A 1062 -16.25 -9.58 -54.17
CA ASP A 1062 -16.39 -8.12 -54.21
C ASP A 1062 -17.30 -7.65 -55.37
N ASP A 1063 -17.46 -6.34 -55.53
CA ASP A 1063 -18.31 -5.76 -56.57
C ASP A 1063 -17.80 -5.99 -58.01
N ARG A 1064 -16.53 -6.36 -58.17
CA ARG A 1064 -15.89 -6.69 -59.45
C ARG A 1064 -15.95 -8.20 -59.76
N GLY A 1065 -16.43 -9.01 -58.81
CA GLY A 1065 -16.48 -10.46 -58.95
C GLY A 1065 -15.16 -11.15 -58.58
N GLU A 1066 -14.24 -10.46 -57.90
CA GLU A 1066 -13.01 -11.04 -57.37
C GLU A 1066 -13.28 -11.77 -56.06
N CYS A 1067 -12.54 -12.85 -55.81
CA CYS A 1067 -12.74 -13.72 -54.65
C CYS A 1067 -12.10 -13.13 -53.37
N VAL A 1068 -12.92 -12.93 -52.34
CA VAL A 1068 -12.54 -12.46 -50.99
C VAL A 1068 -12.46 -13.62 -49.99
N MET A 1069 -13.35 -14.60 -50.13
CA MET A 1069 -13.29 -15.87 -49.42
C MET A 1069 -13.65 -17.02 -50.36
N ARG A 1070 -12.94 -18.14 -50.26
CA ARG A 1070 -13.30 -19.38 -50.92
C ARG A 1070 -13.36 -20.54 -49.94
N ALA A 1071 -14.43 -21.32 -50.01
CA ALA A 1071 -14.55 -22.59 -49.33
C ALA A 1071 -14.75 -23.70 -50.37
N THR A 1072 -13.92 -24.74 -50.31
CA THR A 1072 -13.94 -25.84 -51.31
C THR A 1072 -14.23 -27.19 -50.68
N ARG A 1073 -14.92 -28.05 -51.44
CA ARG A 1073 -15.27 -29.42 -51.08
C ARG A 1073 -15.97 -29.51 -49.73
N LEU A 1074 -16.95 -28.64 -49.53
CA LEU A 1074 -17.85 -28.72 -48.38
C LEU A 1074 -18.71 -29.97 -48.52
N GLN A 1075 -18.85 -30.73 -47.44
CA GLN A 1075 -19.83 -31.80 -47.33
C GLN A 1075 -20.99 -31.30 -46.48
N LEU A 1076 -22.19 -31.32 -47.04
CA LEU A 1076 -23.43 -30.97 -46.38
C LEU A 1076 -24.14 -32.27 -46.00
N ARG A 1077 -24.68 -32.36 -44.78
CA ARG A 1077 -25.46 -33.51 -44.32
C ARG A 1077 -26.89 -33.07 -44.03
N ARG A 1078 -27.86 -33.91 -44.36
CA ARG A 1078 -29.27 -33.68 -44.02
C ARG A 1078 -29.45 -33.52 -42.50
N TRP A 1079 -30.22 -32.52 -42.09
CA TRP A 1079 -30.59 -32.29 -40.69
C TRP A 1079 -31.74 -33.20 -40.28
N HIS A 1080 -31.58 -33.97 -39.21
CA HIS A 1080 -32.64 -34.79 -38.62
C HIS A 1080 -32.83 -34.43 -37.14
N PRO A 1081 -34.05 -34.05 -36.71
CA PRO A 1081 -34.36 -33.96 -35.30
C PRO A 1081 -34.48 -35.40 -34.79
N THR A 1082 -33.80 -35.75 -33.71
CA THR A 1082 -33.71 -37.12 -33.13
C THR A 1082 -32.79 -38.11 -33.86
N SER A 1083 -31.49 -38.01 -33.58
CA SER A 1083 -30.67 -39.22 -33.40
C SER A 1083 -29.86 -39.09 -32.12
N SER A 1084 -30.01 -40.08 -31.26
CA SER A 1084 -29.22 -40.29 -30.04
C SER A 1084 -27.72 -40.14 -30.34
N GLN A 1085 -27.04 -39.32 -29.54
CA GLN A 1085 -25.59 -39.11 -29.55
C GLN A 1085 -24.82 -40.40 -29.16
N SER A 1086 -24.75 -41.39 -30.06
CA SER A 1086 -23.99 -42.62 -29.86
C SER A 1086 -23.30 -43.12 -31.13
N GLY A 1087 -22.75 -42.21 -31.93
CA GLY A 1087 -21.87 -42.54 -33.06
C GLY A 1087 -20.40 -42.37 -32.65
N SER A 1088 -19.66 -43.47 -32.55
CA SER A 1088 -18.20 -43.47 -32.37
C SER A 1088 -17.51 -42.82 -33.58
N ILE A 1089 -16.66 -41.82 -33.33
CA ILE A 1089 -15.77 -41.23 -34.34
C ILE A 1089 -14.71 -42.29 -34.73
N PRO A 1090 -14.45 -42.54 -36.03
CA PRO A 1090 -13.35 -43.41 -36.42
C PRO A 1090 -12.01 -42.75 -36.07
N PRO A 1091 -11.03 -43.48 -35.50
CA PRO A 1091 -9.74 -42.90 -35.19
C PRO A 1091 -9.06 -42.49 -36.50
N CYS A 1092 -8.73 -41.21 -36.64
CA CYS A 1092 -7.88 -40.77 -37.72
C CYS A 1092 -6.52 -41.44 -37.54
N SER A 1093 -6.10 -42.13 -38.60
CA SER A 1093 -5.02 -43.11 -38.65
C SER A 1093 -3.75 -42.66 -37.94
N SER A 1094 -3.33 -43.52 -37.03
CA SER A 1094 -2.04 -43.62 -36.37
C SER A 1094 -0.85 -43.45 -37.31
N GLN A 1095 -0.16 -42.32 -37.23
CA GLN A 1095 1.29 -42.24 -37.47
C GLN A 1095 2.09 -41.67 -36.28
N LEU A 1096 1.45 -41.54 -35.11
CA LEU A 1096 2.11 -41.13 -33.85
C LEU A 1096 2.30 -42.29 -32.86
N ASP A 1097 2.09 -43.53 -33.28
CA ASP A 1097 2.09 -44.68 -32.38
C ASP A 1097 3.49 -45.28 -32.14
N ARG A 1098 4.54 -44.45 -32.12
CA ARG A 1098 5.91 -44.95 -31.86
C ARG A 1098 6.82 -44.07 -31.00
N ARG A 1099 6.38 -42.95 -30.41
CA ARG A 1099 7.30 -42.13 -29.61
C ARG A 1099 6.84 -41.68 -28.21
N ASP A 1100 5.56 -41.74 -27.87
CA ASP A 1100 5.09 -41.27 -26.54
C ASP A 1100 4.64 -42.41 -25.61
N ARG A 1101 5.52 -43.40 -25.41
CA ARG A 1101 5.52 -44.17 -24.16
C ARG A 1101 6.65 -43.64 -23.30
N LEU A 1102 6.53 -42.48 -22.68
CA LEU A 1102 7.42 -41.99 -21.62
C LEU A 1102 6.77 -40.80 -20.90
N GLU A 1103 5.58 -41.00 -20.30
CA GLU A 1103 5.07 -40.07 -19.29
C GLU A 1103 4.79 -40.84 -17.98
N THR A 1104 5.34 -40.29 -16.90
CA THR A 1104 5.08 -40.62 -15.49
C THR A 1104 5.40 -42.07 -15.06
N VAL A 1105 6.70 -42.34 -14.84
CA VAL A 1105 7.09 -43.46 -13.98
C VAL A 1105 6.76 -43.06 -12.55
N VAL A 1106 5.64 -43.56 -12.02
CA VAL A 1106 5.56 -43.81 -10.57
C VAL A 1106 6.72 -44.76 -10.29
N LEU A 1107 7.76 -44.26 -9.61
CA LEU A 1107 8.93 -45.06 -9.25
C LEU A 1107 8.50 -46.16 -8.29
N ASP A 1108 8.16 -47.32 -8.83
CA ASP A 1108 8.02 -48.54 -8.06
C ASP A 1108 9.42 -49.01 -7.67
N LEU A 1109 9.96 -48.40 -6.62
CA LEU A 1109 11.32 -48.66 -6.17
C LEU A 1109 11.54 -50.13 -5.80
N SER A 1110 10.48 -50.91 -5.52
CA SER A 1110 10.57 -52.32 -5.16
C SER A 1110 11.19 -53.21 -6.25
N ARG A 1111 11.25 -52.74 -7.50
CA ARG A 1111 11.77 -53.49 -8.66
C ARG A 1111 13.17 -53.08 -9.09
N LEU A 1112 13.80 -52.13 -8.39
CA LEU A 1112 15.16 -51.66 -8.71
C LEU A 1112 16.22 -52.76 -8.63
N SER A 1113 16.04 -53.78 -7.77
CA SER A 1113 16.93 -54.95 -7.70
C SER A 1113 16.82 -55.90 -8.91
N GLU A 1114 15.81 -55.73 -9.76
CA GLU A 1114 15.56 -56.56 -10.96
C GLU A 1114 16.21 -55.99 -12.24
N ILE A 1115 16.75 -54.76 -12.18
CA ILE A 1115 17.37 -54.06 -13.33
C ILE A 1115 18.88 -53.88 -13.16
N SER A 1116 19.59 -53.70 -14.27
CA SER A 1116 21.07 -53.67 -14.26
C SER A 1116 21.62 -52.42 -13.55
N PRO A 1117 22.82 -52.45 -12.93
CA PRO A 1117 23.37 -51.31 -12.20
C PRO A 1117 23.47 -50.01 -13.01
N SER A 1118 23.73 -50.11 -14.32
CA SER A 1118 23.72 -48.95 -15.23
C SER A 1118 22.32 -48.34 -15.40
N GLU A 1119 21.28 -49.16 -15.47
CA GLU A 1119 19.89 -48.70 -15.58
C GLU A 1119 19.38 -48.13 -14.24
N GLN A 1120 19.86 -48.67 -13.11
CA GLN A 1120 19.56 -48.13 -11.78
C GLN A 1120 20.11 -46.70 -11.63
N LEU A 1121 21.34 -46.45 -12.10
CA LEU A 1121 21.96 -45.13 -12.07
C LEU A 1121 21.23 -44.13 -12.95
N GLU A 1122 20.86 -44.50 -14.18
CA GLU A 1122 20.10 -43.60 -15.07
C GLU A 1122 18.73 -43.23 -14.49
N LEU A 1123 18.08 -44.18 -13.81
CA LEU A 1123 16.80 -43.95 -13.14
C LEU A 1123 16.94 -42.99 -11.96
N ALA A 1124 17.98 -43.16 -11.13
CA ALA A 1124 18.28 -42.27 -10.00
C ALA A 1124 18.64 -40.85 -10.46
N GLU A 1125 19.45 -40.72 -11.51
CA GLU A 1125 19.78 -39.42 -12.13
C GLU A 1125 18.53 -38.73 -12.68
N HIS A 1126 17.67 -39.46 -13.39
CA HIS A 1126 16.44 -38.90 -13.96
C HIS A 1126 15.47 -38.44 -12.86
N TYR A 1127 15.35 -39.20 -11.76
CA TYR A 1127 14.57 -38.82 -10.60
C TYR A 1127 15.08 -37.52 -9.95
N LEU A 1128 16.39 -37.43 -9.69
CA LEU A 1128 16.98 -36.24 -9.09
C LEU A 1128 16.82 -35.01 -9.98
N MET A 1129 17.07 -35.14 -11.28
CA MET A 1129 16.89 -34.06 -12.24
C MET A 1129 15.43 -33.60 -12.32
N ALA A 1130 14.46 -34.53 -12.36
CA ALA A 1130 13.03 -34.18 -12.36
C ALA A 1130 12.60 -33.48 -11.07
N THR A 1131 13.12 -33.92 -9.93
CA THR A 1131 12.81 -33.33 -8.61
C THR A 1131 13.42 -31.93 -8.47
N LEU A 1132 14.69 -31.76 -8.86
CA LEU A 1132 15.37 -30.45 -8.91
C LEU A 1132 14.69 -29.49 -9.88
N ALA A 1133 14.34 -29.95 -11.09
CA ALA A 1133 13.62 -29.18 -12.10
C ALA A 1133 12.29 -28.65 -11.55
N LYS A 1134 11.56 -29.50 -10.81
CA LYS A 1134 10.30 -29.14 -10.16
C LYS A 1134 10.48 -28.11 -9.05
N LEU A 1135 11.47 -28.30 -8.18
CA LEU A 1135 11.75 -27.36 -7.07
C LEU A 1135 12.26 -26.00 -7.59
N LEU A 1136 13.14 -26.01 -8.59
CA LEU A 1136 13.71 -24.80 -9.21
C LEU A 1136 12.82 -24.16 -10.28
N ARG A 1137 11.69 -24.79 -10.63
CA ARG A 1137 10.77 -24.38 -11.71
C ARG A 1137 11.47 -24.19 -13.06
N LEU A 1138 12.44 -25.04 -13.35
CA LEU A 1138 13.17 -25.07 -14.62
C LEU A 1138 12.77 -26.32 -15.42
N PRO A 1139 12.82 -26.29 -16.76
CA PRO A 1139 12.71 -27.51 -17.56
C PRO A 1139 13.86 -28.47 -17.21
N ALA A 1140 13.57 -29.77 -17.01
CA ALA A 1140 14.59 -30.76 -16.64
C ALA A 1140 15.73 -30.85 -17.66
N GLU A 1141 15.47 -30.51 -18.93
CA GLU A 1141 16.41 -30.42 -20.03
C GLU A 1141 17.52 -29.37 -19.84
N LYS A 1142 17.30 -28.37 -18.97
CA LYS A 1142 18.32 -27.35 -18.65
C LYS A 1142 19.31 -27.80 -17.57
N LEU A 1143 19.05 -28.91 -16.89
CA LEU A 1143 19.94 -29.47 -15.88
C LEU A 1143 20.91 -30.46 -16.56
N GLN A 1144 22.18 -30.43 -16.15
CA GLN A 1144 23.18 -31.38 -16.65
C GLN A 1144 23.59 -32.35 -15.55
N ARG A 1145 23.74 -33.64 -15.88
CA ARG A 1145 24.09 -34.71 -14.92
C ARG A 1145 25.38 -34.43 -14.12
N GLN A 1146 26.35 -33.77 -14.76
CA GLN A 1146 27.63 -33.39 -14.16
C GLN A 1146 27.63 -32.01 -13.50
N GLN A 1147 26.48 -31.34 -13.40
CA GLN A 1147 26.36 -30.03 -12.78
C GLN A 1147 26.41 -30.14 -11.26
N PHE A 1148 27.10 -29.22 -10.59
CA PHE A 1148 27.20 -29.20 -9.13
C PHE A 1148 25.91 -28.69 -8.50
N LEU A 1149 25.42 -29.40 -7.48
CA LEU A 1149 24.21 -28.99 -6.76
C LEU A 1149 24.34 -27.60 -6.11
N ALA A 1150 25.52 -27.27 -5.56
CA ALA A 1150 25.76 -25.98 -4.92
C ALA A 1150 25.64 -24.76 -5.86
N GLU A 1151 25.69 -24.96 -7.18
CA GLU A 1151 25.48 -23.90 -8.17
C GLU A 1151 24.00 -23.67 -8.50
N LEU A 1152 23.13 -24.60 -8.09
CA LEU A 1152 21.72 -24.67 -8.49
C LEU A 1152 20.76 -24.39 -7.33
N VAL A 1153 21.13 -24.73 -6.09
CA VAL A 1153 20.23 -24.68 -4.93
C VAL A 1153 20.81 -23.88 -3.77
N ASP A 1154 19.96 -23.10 -3.08
CA ASP A 1154 20.28 -22.48 -1.79
C ASP A 1154 20.05 -23.44 -0.62
N SER A 1155 20.35 -23.01 0.61
CA SER A 1155 20.24 -23.85 1.81
C SER A 1155 18.83 -24.36 2.09
N LEU A 1156 17.78 -23.65 1.64
CA LEU A 1156 16.38 -24.04 1.85
C LEU A 1156 15.94 -25.08 0.82
N ILE A 1157 16.23 -24.85 -0.46
CA ILE A 1157 15.91 -25.80 -1.54
C ILE A 1157 16.72 -27.09 -1.38
N ALA A 1158 17.97 -27.00 -0.91
CA ALA A 1158 18.77 -28.15 -0.56
C ALA A 1158 18.12 -28.98 0.56
N PHE A 1159 17.55 -28.33 1.58
CA PHE A 1159 16.85 -29.02 2.67
C PHE A 1159 15.56 -29.70 2.19
N GLU A 1160 14.73 -29.02 1.39
CA GLU A 1160 13.51 -29.61 0.80
C GLU A 1160 13.83 -30.78 -0.12
N LEU A 1161 14.83 -30.63 -1.00
CA LEU A 1161 15.28 -31.69 -1.89
C LEU A 1161 15.76 -32.92 -1.10
N ARG A 1162 16.57 -32.72 -0.05
CA ARG A 1162 17.03 -33.81 0.83
C ARG A 1162 15.85 -34.50 1.51
N SER A 1163 14.94 -33.74 2.11
CA SER A 1163 13.78 -34.30 2.82
C SER A 1163 12.89 -35.13 1.89
N GLN A 1164 12.70 -34.69 0.64
CA GLN A 1164 11.94 -35.42 -0.36
C GLN A 1164 12.66 -36.71 -0.78
N ILE A 1165 13.98 -36.67 -0.99
CA ILE A 1165 14.78 -37.84 -1.34
C ILE A 1165 14.77 -38.89 -0.22
N GLU A 1166 15.01 -38.49 1.03
CA GLU A 1166 15.02 -39.41 2.18
C GLU A 1166 13.65 -40.09 2.36
N THR A 1167 12.56 -39.37 2.08
CA THR A 1167 11.19 -39.89 2.16
C THR A 1167 10.90 -40.87 1.02
N ASP A 1168 11.18 -40.47 -0.23
CA ASP A 1168 10.82 -41.25 -1.41
C ASP A 1168 11.69 -42.50 -1.55
N TRP A 1169 12.99 -42.41 -1.23
CA TRP A 1169 13.95 -43.51 -1.39
C TRP A 1169 14.20 -44.33 -0.10
N GLN A 1170 13.64 -43.90 1.03
CA GLN A 1170 13.81 -44.53 2.35
C GLN A 1170 15.27 -44.69 2.79
N VAL A 1171 16.13 -43.72 2.46
CA VAL A 1171 17.54 -43.65 2.86
C VAL A 1171 17.77 -42.52 3.86
N ARG A 1172 18.91 -42.52 4.57
CA ARG A 1172 19.37 -41.35 5.35
C ARG A 1172 20.65 -40.83 4.74
N LEU A 1173 20.63 -39.60 4.23
CA LEU A 1173 21.82 -38.98 3.65
C LEU A 1173 22.52 -38.15 4.73
N SER A 1174 23.84 -38.25 4.85
CA SER A 1174 24.58 -37.36 5.75
C SER A 1174 24.69 -35.95 5.16
N ILE A 1175 24.74 -34.93 6.02
CA ILE A 1175 24.85 -33.52 5.60
C ILE A 1175 26.13 -33.29 4.79
N GLU A 1176 27.24 -33.96 5.13
CA GLU A 1176 28.51 -33.83 4.41
C GLU A 1176 28.44 -34.41 2.99
N GLN A 1177 27.74 -35.54 2.77
CA GLN A 1177 27.55 -36.11 1.43
C GLN A 1177 26.63 -35.24 0.54
N PHE A 1178 25.63 -34.58 1.15
CA PHE A 1178 24.64 -33.78 0.44
C PHE A 1178 25.09 -32.34 0.14
N LEU A 1179 25.86 -31.72 1.05
CA LEU A 1179 26.38 -30.34 0.89
C LEU A 1179 27.82 -30.27 0.39
N GLY A 1180 28.55 -31.40 0.35
CA GLY A 1180 29.78 -31.50 -0.44
C GLY A 1180 29.50 -31.11 -1.88
N ARG A 1181 30.48 -30.56 -2.62
CA ARG A 1181 30.33 -30.18 -4.05
C ARG A 1181 30.12 -31.44 -4.92
N SER A 1182 28.96 -32.06 -4.77
CA SER A 1182 28.54 -33.28 -5.43
C SER A 1182 27.79 -32.91 -6.71
N THR A 1183 28.09 -33.57 -7.81
CA THR A 1183 27.29 -33.47 -9.02
C THR A 1183 26.01 -34.30 -8.87
N ILE A 1184 25.01 -34.04 -9.72
CA ILE A 1184 23.75 -34.80 -9.72
C ILE A 1184 24.02 -36.31 -9.90
N SER A 1185 24.96 -36.69 -10.78
CA SER A 1185 25.42 -38.08 -10.95
C SER A 1185 26.09 -38.68 -9.71
N GLN A 1186 26.88 -37.89 -8.98
CA GLN A 1186 27.55 -38.36 -7.77
C GLN A 1186 26.53 -38.60 -6.65
N LEU A 1187 25.53 -37.72 -6.52
CA LEU A 1187 24.44 -37.91 -5.57
C LEU A 1187 23.56 -39.12 -5.95
N ALA A 1188 23.34 -39.37 -7.24
CA ALA A 1188 22.61 -40.54 -7.73
C ALA A 1188 23.32 -41.86 -7.39
N ASN A 1189 24.65 -41.92 -7.49
CA ASN A 1189 25.42 -43.09 -7.06
C ASN A 1189 25.36 -43.30 -5.54
N CYS A 1190 25.53 -42.23 -4.77
CA CYS A 1190 25.44 -42.29 -3.30
C CYS A 1190 24.06 -42.80 -2.84
N LEU A 1191 22.98 -42.41 -3.53
CA LEU A 1191 21.63 -42.91 -3.27
C LEU A 1191 21.47 -44.42 -3.47
N LEU A 1192 22.14 -44.97 -4.48
CA LEU A 1192 22.11 -46.41 -4.75
C LEU A 1192 22.94 -47.19 -3.71
N GLU A 1193 24.11 -46.67 -3.32
CA GLU A 1193 24.97 -47.26 -2.29
C GLU A 1193 24.28 -47.30 -0.91
N GLU A 1194 23.72 -46.17 -0.45
CA GLU A 1194 23.02 -46.09 0.84
C GLU A 1194 21.78 -47.00 0.88
N ARG A 1195 21.13 -47.19 -0.26
CA ARG A 1195 19.99 -48.08 -0.37
C ARG A 1195 20.37 -49.55 -0.33
N GLU A 1196 21.48 -49.95 -0.96
CA GLU A 1196 22.01 -51.32 -0.82
C GLU A 1196 22.33 -51.62 0.65
N ILE A 1197 22.98 -50.67 1.35
CA ILE A 1197 23.28 -50.76 2.78
C ILE A 1197 21.99 -50.87 3.61
N ALA A 1198 20.97 -50.04 3.35
CA ALA A 1198 19.68 -50.10 4.03
C ALA A 1198 18.96 -51.45 3.78
N SER A 1199 19.03 -51.99 2.57
CA SER A 1199 18.43 -53.28 2.22
C SER A 1199 19.12 -54.45 2.95
N LEU A 1200 20.45 -54.39 3.11
CA LEU A 1200 21.24 -55.39 3.86
C LEU A 1200 20.90 -55.34 5.36
N MET A 1201 20.74 -54.15 5.93
CA MET A 1201 20.34 -53.95 7.33
C MET A 1201 18.92 -54.43 7.64
N THR A 1202 17.99 -54.38 6.67
CA THR A 1202 16.62 -54.92 6.84
C THR A 1202 16.53 -56.44 6.73
N SER A 1203 17.60 -57.13 6.30
CA SER A 1203 17.62 -58.59 6.10
C SER A 1203 18.12 -59.38 7.32
N GLU A 1204 18.67 -58.73 8.35
CA GLU A 1204 18.97 -59.36 9.63
C GLU A 1204 17.76 -59.29 10.58
N ARG A 1205 17.34 -60.46 11.10
CA ARG A 1205 16.17 -60.63 11.98
C ARG A 1205 16.21 -59.70 13.20
N PRO A 1206 15.04 -59.26 13.71
CA PRO A 1206 14.96 -58.29 14.79
C PRO A 1206 15.45 -58.88 16.11
N ILE A 1207 16.53 -58.33 16.64
CA ILE A 1207 16.86 -58.47 18.07
C ILE A 1207 15.97 -57.49 18.83
N SER A 1208 15.32 -58.02 19.85
CA SER A 1208 14.32 -57.36 20.71
C SER A 1208 14.86 -56.08 21.37
N PRO A 1209 14.02 -55.09 21.71
CA PRO A 1209 14.47 -53.84 22.30
C PRO A 1209 14.78 -54.06 23.79
N SER A 1210 16.06 -54.04 24.15
CA SER A 1210 16.47 -53.79 25.53
C SER A 1210 16.76 -52.30 25.70
N LEU A 1211 15.99 -51.68 26.59
CA LEU A 1211 16.32 -50.42 27.25
C LEU A 1211 17.78 -50.44 27.72
N GLU A 1212 18.55 -49.40 27.37
CA GLU A 1212 19.26 -48.54 28.32
C GLU A 1212 20.24 -47.59 27.61
N GLN A 1213 20.26 -46.34 28.11
CA GLN A 1213 21.36 -45.35 28.07
C GLN A 1213 21.58 -44.63 26.72
N SER A 1214 21.82 -43.32 26.64
CA SER A 1214 21.97 -42.27 27.66
C SER A 1214 22.05 -40.92 26.92
N ASP A 1215 21.67 -39.86 27.64
CA ASP A 1215 22.08 -38.47 27.48
C ASP A 1215 23.33 -38.22 26.61
N GLU A 1216 23.21 -37.53 25.47
CA GLU A 1216 24.28 -36.63 24.99
C GLU A 1216 23.92 -35.69 23.82
N THR A 1217 22.64 -35.49 23.47
CA THR A 1217 22.27 -34.65 22.30
C THR A 1217 21.44 -33.41 22.67
N GLU A 1218 21.65 -32.86 23.86
CA GLU A 1218 21.08 -31.56 24.29
C GLU A 1218 22.17 -30.49 24.49
N ARG A 1219 23.35 -30.66 23.86
CA ARG A 1219 24.50 -29.74 24.03
C ARG A 1219 25.18 -29.24 22.75
N LEU A 1220 24.46 -29.19 21.62
CA LEU A 1220 25.00 -28.59 20.40
C LEU A 1220 23.96 -27.80 19.60
N ILE A 1221 23.01 -27.15 20.30
CA ILE A 1221 22.31 -25.94 19.84
C ILE A 1221 22.10 -25.05 21.09
N LEU A 1222 23.16 -24.35 21.47
CA LEU A 1222 23.15 -23.14 22.29
C LEU A 1222 24.09 -22.13 21.61
#